data_AF-A0AAV4Q2Y8-F1
#
_entry.id   AF-A0AAV4Q2Y8-F1
#
_cell.length_a   1.000
_cell.length_b   1.000
_cell.length_c   1.000
_cell.angle_alpha   90.00
_cell.angle_beta   90.00
_cell.angle_gamma   90.00
#
_symmetry.space_group_name_H-M   'P 1'
#
loop_
_entity.id
_entity.type
_entity.pdbx_description
1 polymer ?
#
loop_
_entity_poly.entity_id
_entity_poly.type
_entity_poly.pdbx_seq_one_letter_code
_entity_poly.pdbx_strand_id
1 'polypeptide(L)'
;MVSTTENDLKQQEISQAVIVADNFNKKFSPLTNSKPLMLLPLVNGIVLDLILKSLEEDGIQETYIFCGLHNNQIRSYINSSQWCDKDGTMSVTVFSSSSFLSMGDIMRELDSKALIRSDFILIDGAVITTFSITEMLEKHRRCRKVDKNAAITLLYKKALPNHRTKCKEHGVVVAVESNTNRIRYYQRINKAKSVHIPLEVFIENEEVSIHYNLLDSYISICSPIVPPLFSDNFDYQTMDDLVKGLLVNEELLGNSMYIDTITSGYGANVSNLFMYDAVSQDIVSRWVHPIVPELIELKENLYTHSLQNIYKADGVETGHKSILHQNIVIGKGSKIGENCYIVNSVIGSNCIIGNNVRIKGSYLWDGVHVGNDCNLDTCLLAENVKLHDKVQISPGCVLGNEVVIGENITLPSYVRLQSEVSKDEDSFGEDSDEESNQPSENKTCDIKLVGEKGHGYLCWDKSESDQEDNDNDIVEDIWGEPIDQSTWENGSVSSSEAESEDELIEGYDDTYFYNEVLESLQRGIEEKVKSENIVLEINSSKHAYNISIKEMNTLLIKALLKLPFETAEPSTSQQYLASLKPSLQFFKPLIANYIKKDDSQFHCLSSMEEFMNTHEDIAPAVVKVMHFWYDQDILNEPVILEWYKDISPEHEKTKKLASTFVQWLLEADEESSDDEESSEDE
;
A
#
# COMPACT_ATOMS: atom_id res chain seq x y z
N MET A 1 -61.13 23.84 -3.78
CA MET A 1 -60.56 22.48 -3.89
C MET A 1 -59.43 22.56 -4.93
N VAL A 2 -58.31 23.26 -4.73
CA VAL A 2 -57.24 23.14 -3.70
C VAL A 2 -56.62 21.74 -3.68
N SER A 3 -55.63 21.50 -4.56
CA SER A 3 -54.39 20.72 -4.30
C SER A 3 -53.56 20.46 -5.59
N THR A 4 -53.18 21.49 -6.36
CA THR A 4 -52.36 21.30 -7.59
C THR A 4 -51.18 22.27 -7.74
N THR A 5 -50.72 22.94 -6.67
CA THR A 5 -49.68 23.98 -6.80
C THR A 5 -48.58 23.92 -5.72
N GLU A 6 -48.07 22.73 -5.39
CA GLU A 6 -46.88 22.60 -4.52
C GLU A 6 -45.76 21.69 -5.08
N ASN A 7 -45.92 21.06 -6.25
CA ASN A 7 -44.92 20.12 -6.81
C ASN A 7 -43.96 20.70 -7.86
N ASP A 8 -44.10 21.97 -8.27
CA ASP A 8 -43.36 22.52 -9.43
C ASP A 8 -42.12 23.38 -9.08
N LEU A 9 -41.63 23.33 -7.84
CA LEU A 9 -40.40 24.03 -7.41
C LEU A 9 -39.43 23.13 -6.64
N LYS A 10 -39.36 21.84 -6.96
CA LYS A 10 -38.13 21.08 -6.63
C LYS A 10 -37.08 21.51 -7.64
N GLN A 11 -36.08 22.28 -7.20
CA GLN A 11 -34.83 22.41 -7.94
C GLN A 11 -34.44 21.00 -8.40
N GLN A 12 -34.35 20.77 -9.71
CA GLN A 12 -33.86 19.50 -10.22
C GLN A 12 -32.45 19.32 -9.64
N GLU A 13 -32.28 18.30 -8.80
CA GLU A 13 -30.97 17.97 -8.24
C GLU A 13 -30.06 17.59 -9.41
N ILE A 14 -29.01 18.38 -9.61
CA ILE A 14 -28.01 18.17 -10.64
C ILE A 14 -27.25 16.90 -10.29
N SER A 15 -27.27 15.91 -11.17
CA SER A 15 -26.47 14.69 -11.00
C SER A 15 -25.01 15.02 -11.26
N GLN A 16 -24.19 14.87 -10.22
CA GLN A 16 -22.76 15.13 -10.23
C GLN A 16 -21.97 13.81 -10.23
N ALA A 17 -20.91 13.73 -11.03
CA ALA A 17 -19.95 12.63 -11.02
C ALA A 17 -18.54 13.16 -10.73
N VAL A 18 -17.77 12.37 -9.99
CA VAL A 18 -16.37 12.61 -9.66
C VAL A 18 -15.57 11.44 -10.21
N ILE A 19 -14.59 11.75 -11.05
CA ILE A 19 -13.69 10.77 -11.66
C ILE A 19 -12.30 11.01 -11.10
N VAL A 20 -11.74 9.99 -10.46
CA VAL A 20 -10.32 9.95 -10.07
C VAL A 20 -9.56 9.40 -11.28
N ALA A 21 -8.90 10.29 -12.02
CA ALA A 21 -8.22 9.95 -13.26
C ALA A 21 -6.77 9.50 -13.06
N ASP A 22 -6.23 9.64 -11.85
CA ASP A 22 -4.89 9.17 -11.52
C ASP A 22 -4.93 7.75 -10.97
N ASN A 23 -3.89 6.98 -11.28
CA ASN A 23 -3.70 5.67 -10.67
C ASN A 23 -2.48 5.76 -9.76
N PHE A 24 -2.72 5.74 -8.45
CA PHE A 24 -1.66 5.79 -7.44
C PHE A 24 -0.78 4.53 -7.44
N ASN A 25 -1.16 3.50 -8.20
CA ASN A 25 -0.39 2.26 -8.34
C ASN A 25 0.54 2.29 -9.56
N LYS A 26 1.79 1.85 -9.38
CA LYS A 26 2.81 1.75 -10.45
C LYS A 26 2.64 0.52 -11.37
N LYS A 27 1.50 -0.19 -11.33
CA LYS A 27 1.28 -1.46 -12.04
C LYS A 27 1.35 -1.37 -13.56
N PHE A 28 1.08 -0.20 -14.14
CA PHE A 28 1.22 0.04 -15.57
C PHE A 28 2.59 0.62 -15.97
N SER A 29 3.56 0.69 -15.05
CA SER A 29 4.94 1.02 -15.39
C SER A 29 5.50 -0.01 -16.39
N PRO A 30 6.14 0.39 -17.51
CA PRO A 30 6.64 1.74 -17.85
C PRO A 30 5.70 2.61 -18.71
N LEU A 31 4.49 2.16 -19.03
CA LEU A 31 3.57 2.88 -19.93
C LEU A 31 3.13 4.23 -19.35
N THR A 32 2.86 4.25 -18.04
CA THR A 32 2.32 5.41 -17.32
C THR A 32 3.30 6.57 -17.16
N ASN A 33 4.61 6.35 -17.34
CA ASN A 33 5.61 7.42 -17.22
C ASN A 33 5.48 8.47 -18.34
N SER A 34 4.91 8.09 -19.48
CA SER A 34 4.78 8.96 -20.65
C SER A 34 3.40 9.61 -20.75
N LYS A 35 2.35 8.82 -20.44
CA LYS A 35 0.95 9.18 -20.55
C LYS A 35 0.19 8.59 -19.37
N PRO A 36 -0.79 9.32 -18.81
CA PRO A 36 -1.62 8.81 -17.74
C PRO A 36 -2.52 7.66 -18.23
N LEU A 37 -2.91 6.77 -17.31
CA LEU A 37 -3.74 5.59 -17.59
C LEU A 37 -5.01 5.92 -18.38
N MET A 38 -5.67 7.03 -18.05
CA MET A 38 -6.93 7.46 -18.67
C MET A 38 -6.80 7.86 -20.14
N LEU A 39 -5.59 8.19 -20.58
CA LEU A 39 -5.29 8.51 -21.98
C LEU A 39 -4.74 7.31 -22.77
N LEU A 40 -4.58 6.15 -22.13
CA LEU A 40 -4.15 4.96 -22.84
C LEU A 40 -5.26 4.47 -23.79
N PRO A 41 -4.90 3.98 -24.98
CA PRO A 41 -5.88 3.49 -25.94
C PRO A 41 -6.33 2.09 -25.53
N LEU A 42 -7.63 1.90 -25.39
CA LEU A 42 -8.29 0.62 -25.22
C LEU A 42 -9.15 0.31 -26.44
N VAL A 43 -8.75 -0.71 -27.21
CA VAL A 43 -9.37 -1.04 -28.51
C VAL A 43 -9.43 0.19 -29.43
N ASN A 44 -8.32 0.94 -29.49
CA ASN A 44 -8.11 2.19 -30.24
C ASN A 44 -9.00 3.38 -29.82
N GLY A 45 -9.83 3.25 -28.79
CA GLY A 45 -10.53 4.36 -28.15
C GLY A 45 -9.82 4.80 -26.87
N ILE A 46 -9.87 6.08 -26.53
CA ILE A 46 -9.29 6.57 -25.26
C ILE A 46 -10.21 6.19 -24.10
N VAL A 47 -9.65 5.62 -23.02
CA VAL A 47 -10.41 5.16 -21.85
C VAL A 47 -11.29 6.27 -21.26
N LEU A 48 -10.75 7.49 -21.14
CA LEU A 48 -11.51 8.64 -20.64
C LEU A 48 -12.78 8.93 -21.45
N ASP A 49 -12.73 8.80 -22.78
CA ASP A 49 -13.90 9.04 -23.63
C ASP A 49 -14.95 7.94 -23.46
N LEU A 50 -14.54 6.69 -23.24
CA LEU A 50 -15.45 5.58 -22.98
C LEU A 50 -16.24 5.82 -21.68
N ILE A 51 -15.56 6.33 -20.66
CA ILE A 51 -16.18 6.69 -19.37
C ILE A 51 -17.14 7.85 -19.57
N LEU A 52 -16.69 8.95 -20.16
CA LEU A 52 -17.52 10.14 -20.36
C LEU A 52 -18.75 9.83 -21.22
N LYS A 53 -18.64 8.99 -22.23
CA LYS A 53 -19.77 8.52 -23.04
C LYS A 53 -20.78 7.71 -22.22
N SER A 54 -20.30 6.80 -21.37
CA SER A 54 -21.17 6.05 -20.46
C SER A 54 -21.95 6.99 -19.53
N LEU A 55 -21.28 8.02 -18.99
CA LEU A 55 -21.92 9.03 -18.13
C LEU A 55 -22.90 9.94 -18.89
N GLU A 56 -22.62 10.24 -20.15
CA GLU A 56 -23.51 11.02 -21.01
C GLU A 56 -24.79 10.25 -21.33
N GLU A 57 -24.66 8.97 -21.68
CA GLU A 57 -25.78 8.07 -21.94
C GLU A 57 -26.68 7.91 -20.70
N ASP A 58 -26.08 7.93 -19.51
CA ASP A 58 -26.80 7.91 -18.23
C ASP A 58 -27.45 9.25 -17.83
N GLY A 59 -27.13 10.34 -18.53
CA GLY A 59 -27.74 11.66 -18.33
C GLY A 59 -27.11 12.49 -17.20
N ILE A 60 -25.82 12.30 -16.92
CA ILE A 60 -25.08 13.08 -15.92
C ILE A 60 -24.78 14.49 -16.46
N GLN A 61 -24.93 15.51 -15.60
CA GLN A 61 -24.88 16.93 -16.01
C GLN A 61 -23.54 17.60 -15.69
N GLU A 62 -22.94 17.29 -14.54
CA GLU A 62 -21.66 17.85 -14.11
C GLU A 62 -20.68 16.72 -13.78
N THR A 63 -19.51 16.73 -14.42
CA THR A 63 -18.45 15.74 -14.18
C THR A 63 -17.16 16.46 -13.80
N TYR A 64 -16.60 16.08 -12.65
CA TYR A 64 -15.35 16.60 -12.11
C TYR A 64 -14.25 15.55 -12.26
N ILE A 65 -13.19 15.89 -12.99
CA ILE A 65 -12.04 15.01 -13.20
C ILE A 65 -10.89 15.51 -12.36
N PHE A 66 -10.35 14.66 -11.48
CA PHE A 66 -9.18 14.97 -10.67
C PHE A 66 -7.95 14.26 -11.22
N CYS A 67 -6.88 15.04 -11.46
CA CYS A 67 -5.62 14.57 -12.02
C CYS A 67 -4.44 15.05 -11.17
N GLY A 68 -3.51 14.16 -10.86
CA GLY A 68 -2.25 14.48 -10.19
C GLY A 68 -1.08 14.58 -11.17
N LEU A 69 -0.73 13.46 -11.80
CA LEU A 69 0.36 13.32 -12.76
C LEU A 69 -0.08 13.74 -14.18
N HIS A 70 0.86 14.30 -14.95
CA HIS A 70 0.68 14.68 -16.37
C HIS A 70 -0.54 15.57 -16.69
N ASN A 71 -0.94 16.43 -15.75
CA ASN A 71 -2.13 17.30 -15.83
C ASN A 71 -2.30 18.09 -17.14
N ASN A 72 -1.19 18.60 -17.69
CA ASN A 72 -1.21 19.40 -18.91
C ASN A 72 -1.72 18.59 -20.11
N GLN A 73 -1.44 17.28 -20.16
CA GLN A 73 -1.88 16.41 -21.26
C GLN A 73 -3.40 16.20 -21.21
N ILE A 74 -3.94 15.85 -20.04
CA ILE A 74 -5.39 15.63 -19.85
C ILE A 74 -6.18 16.90 -20.15
N ARG A 75 -5.72 18.06 -19.64
CA ARG A 75 -6.38 19.34 -19.90
C ARG A 75 -6.33 19.73 -21.38
N SER A 76 -5.19 19.53 -22.04
CA SER A 76 -5.07 19.80 -23.48
C SER A 76 -5.96 18.87 -24.30
N TYR A 77 -6.06 17.60 -23.89
CA TYR A 77 -6.94 16.62 -24.51
C TYR A 77 -8.40 17.04 -24.44
N ILE A 78 -8.90 17.37 -23.24
CA ILE A 78 -10.29 17.77 -23.02
C ILE A 78 -10.62 19.09 -23.73
N ASN A 79 -9.69 20.05 -23.76
CA ASN A 79 -9.89 21.29 -24.53
C ASN A 79 -9.99 21.04 -26.04
N SER A 80 -9.39 19.95 -26.54
CA SER A 80 -9.41 19.57 -27.96
C SER A 80 -10.56 18.62 -28.33
N SER A 81 -11.28 18.12 -27.33
CA SER A 81 -12.36 17.15 -27.51
C SER A 81 -13.72 17.84 -27.54
N GLN A 82 -14.74 17.06 -27.88
CA GLN A 82 -16.14 17.52 -27.93
C GLN A 82 -16.71 17.93 -26.56
N TRP A 83 -16.06 17.52 -25.47
CA TRP A 83 -16.58 17.70 -24.11
C TRP A 83 -16.44 19.15 -23.60
N CYS A 84 -15.75 20.02 -24.34
CA CYS A 84 -15.63 21.44 -24.04
C CYS A 84 -16.71 22.31 -24.75
N ASP A 85 -17.46 21.73 -25.69
CA ASP A 85 -18.48 22.48 -26.41
C ASP A 85 -19.66 22.84 -25.49
N LYS A 86 -20.02 24.13 -25.51
CA LYS A 86 -21.06 24.69 -24.61
C LYS A 86 -22.48 24.17 -24.88
N ASP A 87 -22.68 23.49 -26.00
CA ASP A 87 -23.97 22.91 -26.42
C ASP A 87 -24.14 21.46 -25.92
N GLY A 88 -23.12 20.88 -25.25
CA GLY A 88 -23.18 19.55 -24.67
C GLY A 88 -24.17 19.44 -23.50
N THR A 89 -24.75 18.25 -23.32
CA THR A 89 -25.64 17.91 -22.19
C THR A 89 -24.89 17.82 -20.85
N MET A 90 -23.58 17.58 -20.91
CA MET A 90 -22.68 17.41 -19.77
C MET A 90 -21.58 18.47 -19.79
N SER A 91 -21.32 19.06 -18.62
CA SER A 91 -20.18 19.94 -18.37
C SER A 91 -19.05 19.18 -17.68
N VAL A 92 -17.86 19.23 -18.26
CA VAL A 92 -16.66 18.56 -17.72
C VAL A 92 -15.68 19.60 -17.19
N THR A 93 -15.31 19.49 -15.91
CA THR A 93 -14.32 20.36 -15.27
C THR A 93 -13.15 19.54 -14.76
N VAL A 94 -11.92 19.99 -15.08
CA VAL A 94 -10.69 19.31 -14.68
C VAL A 94 -10.04 20.06 -13.54
N PHE A 95 -9.73 19.36 -12.45
CA PHE A 95 -8.90 19.82 -11.36
C PHE A 95 -7.55 19.14 -11.41
N SER A 96 -6.51 19.96 -11.34
CA SER A 96 -5.13 19.51 -11.41
C SER A 96 -4.35 20.07 -10.23
N SER A 97 -3.76 19.19 -9.43
CA SER A 97 -2.82 19.57 -8.37
C SER A 97 -1.75 18.49 -8.23
N SER A 98 -0.49 18.90 -8.02
CA SER A 98 0.59 17.96 -7.70
C SER A 98 0.52 17.44 -6.26
N SER A 99 -0.39 17.97 -5.43
CA SER A 99 -0.59 17.52 -4.06
C SER A 99 -1.43 16.25 -3.94
N PHE A 100 -2.04 15.76 -5.03
CA PHE A 100 -2.84 14.55 -5.01
C PHE A 100 -1.92 13.31 -5.03
N LEU A 101 -1.66 12.75 -3.86
CA LEU A 101 -0.92 11.50 -3.71
C LEU A 101 -1.82 10.31 -3.40
N SER A 102 -3.03 10.58 -2.91
CA SER A 102 -4.02 9.56 -2.59
C SER A 102 -5.43 10.01 -2.99
N MET A 103 -6.36 9.04 -3.04
CA MET A 103 -7.78 9.36 -3.25
C MET A 103 -8.35 10.16 -2.05
N GLY A 104 -7.86 9.91 -0.84
CA GLY A 104 -8.23 10.68 0.35
C GLY A 104 -7.92 12.17 0.21
N ASP A 105 -6.78 12.53 -0.38
CA ASP A 105 -6.42 13.93 -0.62
C ASP A 105 -7.35 14.61 -1.63
N ILE A 106 -7.78 13.88 -2.66
CA ILE A 106 -8.78 14.35 -3.63
C ILE A 106 -10.10 14.65 -2.92
N MET A 107 -10.54 13.77 -2.01
CA MET A 107 -11.77 13.96 -1.24
C MET A 107 -11.71 15.16 -0.30
N ARG A 108 -10.56 15.36 0.36
CA ARG A 108 -10.32 16.55 1.22
C ARG A 108 -10.34 17.84 0.41
N GLU A 109 -9.71 17.85 -0.75
CA GLU A 109 -9.74 19.03 -1.62
C GLU A 109 -11.18 19.29 -2.11
N LEU A 110 -11.92 18.24 -2.42
CA LEU A 110 -13.31 18.34 -2.82
C LEU A 110 -14.20 18.93 -1.70
N ASP A 111 -13.97 18.54 -0.45
CA ASP A 111 -14.64 19.10 0.73
C ASP A 111 -14.27 20.58 0.92
N SER A 112 -12.97 20.91 0.83
CA SER A 112 -12.46 22.28 0.97
C SER A 112 -13.06 23.26 -0.05
N LYS A 113 -13.38 22.76 -1.26
CA LYS A 113 -14.00 23.54 -2.33
C LYS A 113 -15.52 23.53 -2.29
N ALA A 114 -16.14 22.70 -1.46
CA ALA A 114 -17.60 22.54 -1.33
C ALA A 114 -18.32 22.40 -2.68
N LEU A 115 -17.77 21.59 -3.59
CA LEU A 115 -18.29 21.44 -4.96
C LEU A 115 -19.55 20.57 -5.04
N ILE A 116 -19.69 19.63 -4.10
CA ILE A 116 -20.76 18.65 -4.08
C ILE A 116 -22.00 19.22 -3.39
N ARG A 117 -23.15 19.11 -4.06
CA ARG A 117 -24.44 19.63 -3.56
C ARG A 117 -25.37 18.53 -3.08
N SER A 118 -25.32 17.36 -3.71
CA SER A 118 -26.21 16.22 -3.46
C SER A 118 -25.43 14.90 -3.51
N ASP A 119 -26.14 13.77 -3.48
CA ASP A 119 -25.53 12.46 -3.74
C ASP A 119 -24.85 12.48 -5.11
N PHE A 120 -23.64 11.94 -5.15
CA PHE A 120 -22.77 11.99 -6.32
C PHE A 120 -22.22 10.60 -6.62
N ILE A 121 -21.81 10.41 -7.87
CA ILE A 121 -21.19 9.17 -8.32
C ILE A 121 -19.68 9.34 -8.25
N LEU A 122 -18.99 8.41 -7.61
CA LEU A 122 -17.55 8.34 -7.57
C LEU A 122 -17.07 7.17 -8.43
N ILE A 123 -16.20 7.47 -9.38
CA ILE A 123 -15.55 6.50 -10.26
C ILE A 123 -14.06 6.54 -9.96
N ASP A 124 -13.52 5.41 -9.51
CA ASP A 124 -12.11 5.26 -9.19
C ASP A 124 -11.38 4.55 -10.34
N GLY A 125 -10.51 5.29 -11.03
CA GLY A 125 -9.69 4.77 -12.13
C GLY A 125 -10.44 4.50 -13.44
N ALA A 126 -9.91 3.54 -14.20
CA ALA A 126 -10.27 3.25 -15.58
C ALA A 126 -11.43 2.23 -15.68
N VAL A 127 -12.64 2.66 -15.33
CA VAL A 127 -13.82 1.79 -15.30
C VAL A 127 -14.58 1.81 -16.64
N ILE A 128 -15.11 0.66 -17.06
CA ILE A 128 -15.99 0.58 -18.22
C ILE A 128 -17.32 -0.02 -17.82
N THR A 129 -18.39 0.72 -18.09
CA THR A 129 -19.75 0.34 -17.72
C THR A 129 -20.74 0.49 -18.85
N THR A 130 -21.82 -0.30 -18.75
CA THR A 130 -23.00 -0.18 -19.63
C THR A 130 -24.33 -0.29 -18.90
N PHE A 131 -24.32 -0.52 -17.59
CA PHE A 131 -25.55 -0.54 -16.79
C PHE A 131 -25.97 0.88 -16.42
N SER A 132 -27.27 1.10 -16.21
CA SER A 132 -27.77 2.42 -15.88
C SER A 132 -27.43 2.81 -14.45
N ILE A 133 -26.52 3.77 -14.28
CA ILE A 133 -26.12 4.28 -12.96
C ILE A 133 -27.28 5.08 -12.33
N THR A 134 -28.14 5.69 -13.15
CA THR A 134 -29.30 6.48 -12.69
C THR A 134 -30.29 5.66 -11.85
N GLU A 135 -30.59 4.42 -12.25
CA GLU A 135 -31.44 3.53 -11.46
C GLU A 135 -30.84 3.25 -10.07
N MET A 136 -29.51 3.09 -10.01
CA MET A 136 -28.79 2.81 -8.77
C MET A 136 -28.74 4.05 -7.87
N LEU A 137 -28.57 5.24 -8.45
CA LEU A 137 -28.64 6.52 -7.74
C LEU A 137 -30.03 6.72 -7.12
N GLU A 138 -31.10 6.39 -7.84
CA GLU A 138 -32.45 6.44 -7.27
C GLU A 138 -32.66 5.45 -6.13
N LYS A 139 -32.10 4.24 -6.21
CA LYS A 139 -32.14 3.28 -5.10
C LYS A 139 -31.41 3.82 -3.89
N HIS A 140 -30.20 4.38 -4.06
CA HIS A 140 -29.47 5.02 -2.96
C HIS A 140 -30.29 6.15 -2.32
N ARG A 141 -30.89 7.02 -3.13
CA ARG A 141 -31.79 8.10 -2.64
C ARG A 141 -33.01 7.56 -1.88
N ARG A 142 -33.53 6.38 -2.25
CA ARG A 142 -34.61 5.71 -1.49
C ARG A 142 -34.08 5.18 -0.15
N CYS A 143 -32.93 4.53 -0.14
CA CYS A 143 -32.27 4.07 1.08
C CYS A 143 -32.02 5.24 2.04
N ARG A 144 -31.51 6.37 1.52
CA ARG A 144 -31.21 7.57 2.31
C ARG A 144 -32.45 8.21 2.96
N LYS A 145 -33.63 8.05 2.36
CA LYS A 145 -34.90 8.52 2.95
C LYS A 145 -35.32 7.66 4.14
N VAL A 146 -34.97 6.38 4.14
CA VAL A 146 -35.25 5.45 5.24
C VAL A 146 -34.18 5.60 6.32
N ASP A 147 -32.91 5.59 5.92
CA ASP A 147 -31.74 5.77 6.77
C ASP A 147 -30.98 7.03 6.38
N LYS A 148 -31.05 8.06 7.22
CA LYS A 148 -30.38 9.34 6.95
C LYS A 148 -28.85 9.23 6.98
N ASN A 149 -28.32 8.19 7.62
CA ASN A 149 -26.88 7.98 7.79
C ASN A 149 -26.29 7.04 6.72
N ALA A 150 -27.05 6.75 5.65
CA ALA A 150 -26.55 6.02 4.50
C ALA A 150 -25.40 6.80 3.83
N ALA A 151 -24.16 6.39 4.10
CA ALA A 151 -22.98 7.12 3.67
C ALA A 151 -22.60 6.79 2.23
N ILE A 152 -22.59 5.50 1.88
CA ILE A 152 -22.08 4.99 0.60
C ILE A 152 -22.84 3.75 0.15
N THR A 153 -22.99 3.58 -1.17
CA THR A 153 -23.46 2.36 -1.80
C THR A 153 -22.45 1.87 -2.82
N LEU A 154 -21.89 0.69 -2.58
CA LEU A 154 -20.89 0.07 -3.46
C LEU A 154 -21.56 -0.76 -4.55
N LEU A 155 -21.12 -0.62 -5.79
CA LEU A 155 -21.68 -1.34 -6.92
C LEU A 155 -20.80 -2.55 -7.27
N TYR A 156 -21.40 -3.74 -7.21
CA TYR A 156 -20.73 -4.98 -7.58
C TYR A 156 -21.47 -5.71 -8.68
N LYS A 157 -20.70 -6.35 -9.56
CA LYS A 157 -21.23 -7.25 -10.58
C LYS A 157 -21.13 -8.69 -10.12
N LYS A 158 -22.20 -9.48 -10.31
CA LYS A 158 -22.13 -10.93 -10.06
C LYS A 158 -21.25 -11.59 -11.13
N ALA A 159 -20.16 -12.22 -10.70
CA ALA A 159 -19.23 -12.94 -11.55
C ALA A 159 -18.79 -14.24 -10.87
N LEU A 160 -18.58 -15.29 -11.66
CA LEU A 160 -18.02 -16.54 -11.13
C LEU A 160 -16.58 -16.29 -10.63
N PRO A 161 -16.13 -17.00 -9.57
CA PRO A 161 -14.75 -16.85 -9.08
C PRO A 161 -13.68 -17.06 -10.17
N ASN A 162 -13.94 -17.95 -11.13
CA ASN A 162 -13.04 -18.26 -12.23
C ASN A 162 -13.29 -17.40 -13.49
N HIS A 163 -13.92 -16.24 -13.34
CA HIS A 163 -14.19 -15.35 -14.46
C HIS A 163 -12.91 -14.66 -14.95
N ARG A 164 -12.74 -14.53 -16.27
CA ARG A 164 -11.54 -13.95 -16.89
C ARG A 164 -11.20 -12.54 -16.41
N THR A 165 -12.19 -11.73 -16.06
CA THR A 165 -11.96 -10.35 -15.59
C THR A 165 -11.59 -10.26 -14.11
N LYS A 166 -11.67 -11.35 -13.35
CA LYS A 166 -11.39 -11.35 -11.91
C LYS A 166 -9.94 -11.76 -11.66
N CYS A 167 -9.11 -10.81 -11.22
CA CYS A 167 -7.77 -11.08 -10.71
C CYS A 167 -7.83 -11.57 -9.26
N LYS A 168 -6.82 -12.36 -8.84
CA LYS A 168 -6.67 -12.79 -7.43
C LYS A 168 -6.50 -11.59 -6.49
N GLU A 169 -5.73 -10.58 -6.90
CA GLU A 169 -5.47 -9.35 -6.12
C GLU A 169 -6.72 -8.53 -5.81
N HIS A 170 -7.71 -8.58 -6.71
CA HIS A 170 -8.97 -7.86 -6.55
C HIS A 170 -10.10 -8.77 -6.04
N GLY A 171 -9.74 -9.91 -5.44
CA GLY A 171 -10.67 -10.82 -4.80
C GLY A 171 -11.24 -10.19 -3.53
N VAL A 172 -12.53 -9.91 -3.50
CA VAL A 172 -13.21 -9.37 -2.31
C VAL A 172 -14.16 -10.42 -1.72
N VAL A 173 -14.16 -10.54 -0.40
CA VAL A 173 -15.22 -11.22 0.36
C VAL A 173 -16.01 -10.18 1.12
N VAL A 174 -17.33 -10.21 0.93
CA VAL A 174 -18.28 -9.31 1.59
C VAL A 174 -19.33 -10.13 2.31
N ALA A 175 -19.62 -9.81 3.58
CA ALA A 175 -20.80 -10.32 4.27
C ALA A 175 -21.88 -9.24 4.33
N VAL A 176 -23.08 -9.61 3.91
CA VAL A 176 -24.18 -8.70 3.63
C VAL A 176 -25.45 -9.22 4.30
N GLU A 177 -26.21 -8.31 4.92
CA GLU A 177 -27.54 -8.60 5.43
C GLU A 177 -28.54 -8.79 4.26
N SER A 178 -29.21 -9.94 4.20
CA SER A 178 -30.05 -10.34 3.05
C SER A 178 -31.23 -9.40 2.77
N ASN A 179 -31.78 -8.76 3.81
CA ASN A 179 -33.00 -7.95 3.70
C ASN A 179 -32.73 -6.51 3.23
N THR A 180 -31.64 -5.93 3.71
CA THR A 180 -31.30 -4.52 3.51
C THR A 180 -30.18 -4.32 2.49
N ASN A 181 -29.46 -5.39 2.16
CA ASN A 181 -28.17 -5.35 1.46
C ASN A 181 -27.16 -4.43 2.16
N ARG A 182 -27.18 -4.38 3.50
CA ARG A 182 -26.20 -3.64 4.29
C ARG A 182 -24.92 -4.45 4.44
N ILE A 183 -23.77 -3.81 4.25
CA ILE A 183 -22.46 -4.44 4.42
C ILE A 183 -22.13 -4.49 5.91
N ARG A 184 -21.72 -5.66 6.40
CA ARG A 184 -21.28 -5.87 7.79
C ARG A 184 -19.83 -6.29 7.90
N TYR A 185 -19.31 -6.94 6.87
CA TYR A 185 -17.91 -7.35 6.82
C TYR A 185 -17.37 -7.17 5.41
N TYR A 186 -16.14 -6.69 5.34
CA TYR A 186 -15.42 -6.45 4.09
C TYR A 186 -13.95 -6.82 4.27
N GLN A 187 -13.44 -7.69 3.39
CA GLN A 187 -12.02 -7.98 3.31
C GLN A 187 -11.59 -8.22 1.86
N ARG A 188 -10.48 -7.59 1.46
CA ARG A 188 -9.75 -7.94 0.24
C ARG A 188 -8.83 -9.13 0.53
N ILE A 189 -8.87 -10.14 -0.34
CA ILE A 189 -8.05 -11.35 -0.25
C ILE A 189 -6.80 -11.14 -1.10
N ASN A 190 -5.69 -10.78 -0.45
CA ASN A 190 -4.37 -10.76 -1.08
C ASN A 190 -3.69 -12.10 -0.84
N LYS A 191 -3.91 -13.08 -1.75
CA LYS A 191 -3.33 -14.45 -1.72
C LYS A 191 -3.64 -15.29 -0.46
N ALA A 192 -4.41 -14.78 0.50
CA ALA A 192 -4.79 -15.51 1.70
C ALA A 192 -5.70 -16.71 1.39
N LYS A 193 -5.41 -17.86 2.02
CA LYS A 193 -6.18 -19.11 1.83
C LYS A 193 -7.38 -19.22 2.78
N SER A 194 -7.37 -18.49 3.88
CA SER A 194 -8.44 -18.44 4.89
C SER A 194 -8.92 -17.02 5.09
N VAL A 195 -10.18 -16.89 5.51
CA VAL A 195 -10.85 -15.61 5.82
C VAL A 195 -11.41 -15.74 7.22
N HIS A 196 -11.10 -14.77 8.10
CA HIS A 196 -11.58 -14.73 9.47
C HIS A 196 -12.69 -13.69 9.60
N ILE A 197 -13.94 -14.17 9.72
CA ILE A 197 -15.11 -13.31 9.88
C ILE A 197 -15.43 -13.23 11.39
N PRO A 198 -15.50 -12.01 11.97
CA PRO A 198 -15.84 -11.82 13.37
C PRO A 198 -17.24 -12.34 13.71
N LEU A 199 -17.42 -12.86 14.93
CA LEU A 199 -18.68 -13.47 15.37
C LEU A 199 -19.81 -12.44 15.56
N GLU A 200 -19.45 -11.19 15.86
CA GLU A 200 -20.34 -10.05 16.08
C GLU A 200 -21.30 -9.87 14.89
N VAL A 201 -20.81 -10.09 13.67
CA VAL A 201 -21.58 -9.99 12.41
C VAL A 201 -22.79 -10.93 12.41
N PHE A 202 -22.66 -12.11 13.01
CA PHE A 202 -23.73 -13.12 13.06
C PHE A 202 -24.65 -12.96 14.27
N ILE A 203 -24.16 -12.33 15.35
CA ILE A 203 -24.95 -12.10 16.56
C ILE A 203 -25.96 -10.98 16.35
N GLU A 204 -25.57 -9.93 15.63
CA GLU A 204 -26.41 -8.75 15.42
C GLU A 204 -27.51 -8.93 14.36
N ASN A 205 -27.35 -9.89 13.44
CA ASN A 205 -28.19 -9.99 12.24
C ASN A 205 -28.81 -11.39 12.12
N GLU A 206 -30.12 -11.45 11.80
CA GLU A 206 -30.84 -12.73 11.68
C GLU A 206 -30.45 -13.54 10.44
N GLU A 207 -30.18 -12.87 9.32
CA GLU A 207 -29.79 -13.50 8.06
C GLU A 207 -28.59 -12.77 7.41
N VAL A 208 -27.45 -13.47 7.37
CA VAL A 208 -26.22 -12.98 6.74
C VAL A 208 -25.88 -13.85 5.54
N SER A 209 -25.61 -13.20 4.41
CA SER A 209 -25.15 -13.82 3.17
C SER A 209 -23.69 -13.47 2.92
N ILE A 210 -22.86 -14.48 2.63
CA ILE A 210 -21.43 -14.28 2.35
C ILE A 210 -21.20 -14.41 0.85
N HIS A 211 -20.58 -13.40 0.26
CA HIS A 211 -20.36 -13.30 -1.17
C HIS A 211 -18.88 -13.26 -1.53
N TYR A 212 -18.45 -14.23 -2.34
CA TYR A 212 -17.16 -14.23 -3.05
C TYR A 212 -17.33 -14.17 -4.58
N ASN A 213 -18.56 -14.31 -5.06
CA ASN A 213 -18.93 -14.27 -6.48
C ASN A 213 -19.22 -12.84 -6.98
N LEU A 214 -18.55 -11.85 -6.39
CA LEU A 214 -18.69 -10.45 -6.75
C LEU A 214 -17.40 -9.96 -7.40
N LEU A 215 -17.58 -9.16 -8.45
CA LEU A 215 -16.56 -8.38 -9.13
C LEU A 215 -16.76 -6.91 -8.77
N ASP A 216 -15.73 -6.30 -8.23
CA ASP A 216 -15.73 -4.88 -7.90
C ASP A 216 -15.78 -4.06 -9.20
N SER A 217 -16.75 -3.15 -9.30
CA SER A 217 -16.89 -2.26 -10.45
C SER A 217 -16.17 -0.93 -10.25
N TYR A 218 -15.60 -0.65 -9.06
CA TYR A 218 -14.94 0.63 -8.73
C TYR A 218 -15.82 1.87 -8.94
N ILE A 219 -17.14 1.66 -8.86
CA ILE A 219 -18.13 2.73 -8.87
C ILE A 219 -18.86 2.66 -7.54
N SER A 220 -18.88 3.81 -6.88
CA SER A 220 -19.59 3.98 -5.62
C SER A 220 -20.50 5.19 -5.72
N ILE A 221 -21.67 5.09 -5.13
CA ILE A 221 -22.58 6.23 -4.97
C ILE A 221 -22.36 6.73 -3.56
N CYS A 222 -21.89 7.97 -3.46
CA CYS A 222 -21.51 8.59 -2.21
C CYS A 222 -22.52 9.68 -1.85
N SER A 223 -22.86 9.72 -0.57
CA SER A 223 -23.54 10.86 0.02
C SER A 223 -22.54 12.02 0.24
N PRO A 224 -23.02 13.27 0.38
CA PRO A 224 -22.16 14.42 0.68
C PRO A 224 -21.50 14.35 2.07
N ILE A 225 -21.76 13.30 2.87
CA ILE A 225 -21.12 13.06 4.17
C ILE A 225 -19.71 12.46 3.97
N VAL A 226 -19.45 11.79 2.84
CA VAL A 226 -18.19 11.08 2.58
C VAL A 226 -16.97 12.02 2.55
N PRO A 227 -16.97 13.16 1.84
CA PRO A 227 -15.79 14.03 1.80
C PRO A 227 -15.38 14.58 3.19
N PRO A 228 -16.30 15.08 4.04
CA PRO A 228 -15.97 15.44 5.42
C PRO A 228 -15.35 14.30 6.25
N LEU A 229 -15.77 13.05 6.03
CA LEU A 229 -15.18 11.91 6.76
C LEU A 229 -13.69 11.70 6.43
N PHE A 230 -13.26 12.03 5.21
CA PHE A 230 -11.84 12.03 4.84
C PHE A 230 -11.08 13.25 5.38
N SER A 231 -11.76 14.38 5.59
CA SER A 231 -11.19 15.57 6.24
C SER A 231 -10.98 15.34 7.73
N ASP A 232 -11.93 14.68 8.39
CA ASP A 232 -11.87 14.39 9.83
C ASP A 232 -10.87 13.27 10.14
N ASN A 233 -10.78 12.24 9.30
CA ASN A 233 -9.88 11.11 9.48
C ASN A 233 -8.73 11.15 8.46
N PHE A 234 -7.58 11.66 8.89
CA PHE A 234 -6.42 11.82 8.00
C PHE A 234 -5.80 10.46 7.56
N ASP A 235 -6.07 9.40 8.30
CA ASP A 235 -5.52 8.07 8.04
C ASP A 235 -6.18 7.38 6.83
N TYR A 236 -7.37 7.83 6.41
CA TYR A 236 -8.05 7.26 5.23
C TYR A 236 -7.39 7.75 3.93
N GLN A 237 -6.64 6.86 3.28
CA GLN A 237 -5.99 7.15 1.99
C GLN A 237 -6.77 6.55 0.81
N THR A 238 -7.29 5.32 0.96
CA THR A 238 -8.01 4.59 -0.09
C THR A 238 -9.48 4.34 0.25
N MET A 239 -10.24 3.81 -0.72
CA MET A 239 -11.65 3.47 -0.50
C MET A 239 -11.77 2.32 0.49
N ASP A 240 -10.83 1.38 0.46
CA ASP A 240 -10.84 0.24 1.37
C ASP A 240 -10.64 0.66 2.82
N ASP A 241 -9.79 1.66 3.06
CA ASP A 241 -9.56 2.20 4.40
C ASP A 241 -10.81 2.88 4.92
N LEU A 242 -11.52 3.64 4.05
CA LEU A 242 -12.82 4.19 4.40
C LEU A 242 -13.83 3.07 4.70
N VAL A 243 -13.92 2.03 3.88
CA VAL A 243 -14.85 0.91 4.08
C VAL A 243 -14.57 0.20 5.41
N LYS A 244 -13.31 -0.13 5.69
CA LYS A 244 -12.90 -0.75 6.95
C LYS A 244 -13.15 0.18 8.14
N GLY A 245 -12.78 1.45 8.00
CA GLY A 245 -12.97 2.48 9.04
C GLY A 245 -14.44 2.71 9.38
N LEU A 246 -15.32 2.73 8.37
CA LEU A 246 -16.76 2.85 8.56
C LEU A 246 -17.37 1.63 9.24
N LEU A 247 -16.86 0.42 8.96
CA LEU A 247 -17.33 -0.81 9.62
C LEU A 247 -16.89 -0.88 11.08
N VAL A 248 -15.64 -0.49 11.39
CA VAL A 248 -15.14 -0.48 12.77
C VAL A 248 -15.80 0.63 13.60
N ASN A 249 -16.00 1.82 13.01
CA ASN A 249 -16.56 2.97 13.70
C ASN A 249 -18.09 3.04 13.64
N GLU A 250 -18.77 1.93 13.32
CA GLU A 250 -20.23 1.91 13.22
C GLU A 250 -20.89 2.34 14.53
N GLU A 251 -20.34 1.95 15.68
CA GLU A 251 -20.85 2.33 17.00
C GLU A 251 -20.76 3.83 17.30
N LEU A 252 -19.76 4.52 16.73
CA LEU A 252 -19.49 5.93 17.03
C LEU A 252 -20.21 6.88 16.08
N LEU A 253 -20.13 6.62 14.77
CA LEU A 253 -20.65 7.51 13.74
C LEU A 253 -22.05 7.08 13.26
N GLY A 254 -22.42 5.82 13.40
CA GLY A 254 -23.70 5.28 12.94
C GLY A 254 -23.91 5.38 11.43
N ASN A 255 -22.83 5.49 10.66
CA ASN A 255 -22.86 5.57 9.20
C ASN A 255 -23.06 4.18 8.61
N SER A 256 -24.05 4.03 7.73
CA SER A 256 -24.37 2.75 7.12
C SER A 256 -23.85 2.66 5.68
N MET A 257 -23.44 1.45 5.31
CA MET A 257 -22.92 1.12 4.00
C MET A 257 -23.80 0.07 3.34
N TYR A 258 -24.12 0.27 2.07
CA TYR A 258 -24.95 -0.66 1.30
C TYR A 258 -24.20 -1.24 0.10
N ILE A 259 -24.64 -2.39 -0.35
CA ILE A 259 -24.22 -3.01 -1.59
C ILE A 259 -25.39 -3.07 -2.57
N ASP A 260 -25.14 -2.78 -3.84
CA ASP A 260 -26.08 -3.13 -4.91
C ASP A 260 -25.41 -4.11 -5.88
N THR A 261 -26.14 -5.19 -6.18
CA THR A 261 -25.62 -6.24 -7.06
C THR A 261 -26.26 -6.13 -8.43
N ILE A 262 -25.43 -5.82 -9.42
CA ILE A 262 -25.85 -5.61 -10.80
C ILE A 262 -26.03 -6.97 -11.47
N THR A 263 -27.23 -7.22 -11.97
CA THR A 263 -27.59 -8.44 -12.70
C THR A 263 -27.51 -8.26 -14.21
N SER A 264 -27.82 -7.06 -14.72
CA SER A 264 -27.81 -6.73 -16.15
C SER A 264 -26.80 -5.63 -16.46
N GLY A 265 -25.96 -5.86 -17.47
CA GLY A 265 -24.96 -4.91 -17.95
C GLY A 265 -23.51 -5.36 -17.70
N TYR A 266 -22.58 -4.57 -18.19
CA TYR A 266 -21.15 -4.78 -18.04
C TYR A 266 -20.53 -3.74 -17.10
N GLY A 267 -19.55 -4.16 -16.31
CA GLY A 267 -18.87 -3.35 -15.32
C GLY A 267 -17.56 -4.04 -14.97
N ALA A 268 -16.44 -3.43 -15.34
CA ALA A 268 -15.09 -3.88 -15.00
C ALA A 268 -14.13 -2.69 -14.98
N ASN A 269 -13.11 -2.77 -14.13
CA ASN A 269 -12.03 -1.79 -14.05
C ASN A 269 -10.77 -2.33 -14.74
N VAL A 270 -9.92 -1.42 -15.21
CA VAL A 270 -8.63 -1.70 -15.82
C VAL A 270 -7.52 -1.22 -14.86
N SER A 271 -7.14 -2.07 -13.90
CA SER A 271 -6.07 -1.78 -12.92
C SER A 271 -4.72 -2.44 -13.25
N ASN A 272 -4.76 -3.61 -13.89
CA ASN A 272 -3.59 -4.40 -14.27
C ASN A 272 -3.62 -4.74 -15.77
N LEU A 273 -2.49 -5.16 -16.32
CA LEU A 273 -2.37 -5.59 -17.73
C LEU A 273 -3.27 -6.79 -18.07
N PHE A 274 -3.50 -7.69 -17.12
CA PHE A 274 -4.44 -8.80 -17.31
C PHE A 274 -5.90 -8.34 -17.36
N MET A 275 -6.29 -7.37 -16.54
CA MET A 275 -7.60 -6.76 -16.66
C MET A 275 -7.73 -6.00 -17.99
N TYR A 276 -6.67 -5.31 -18.41
CA TYR A 276 -6.61 -4.66 -19.72
C TYR A 276 -6.84 -5.67 -20.86
N ASP A 277 -6.20 -6.84 -20.85
CA ASP A 277 -6.43 -7.91 -21.82
C ASP A 277 -7.89 -8.42 -21.76
N ALA A 278 -8.37 -8.77 -20.56
CA ALA A 278 -9.70 -9.30 -20.35
C ALA A 278 -10.79 -8.36 -20.87
N VAL A 279 -10.71 -7.07 -20.48
CA VAL A 279 -11.66 -6.03 -20.85
C VAL A 279 -11.57 -5.70 -22.35
N SER A 280 -10.36 -5.66 -22.92
CA SER A 280 -10.18 -5.47 -24.36
C SER A 280 -10.88 -6.56 -25.17
N GLN A 281 -10.70 -7.84 -24.78
CA GLN A 281 -11.36 -8.96 -25.44
C GLN A 281 -12.89 -8.91 -25.24
N ASP A 282 -13.38 -8.47 -24.08
CA ASP A 282 -14.81 -8.30 -23.81
C ASP A 282 -15.44 -7.22 -24.71
N ILE A 283 -14.75 -6.10 -24.94
CA ILE A 283 -15.17 -5.04 -25.88
C ILE A 283 -15.22 -5.58 -27.31
N VAL A 284 -14.16 -6.25 -27.76
CA VAL A 284 -14.09 -6.82 -29.13
C VAL A 284 -15.19 -7.85 -29.37
N SER A 285 -15.50 -8.65 -28.35
CA SER A 285 -16.58 -9.65 -28.40
C SER A 285 -17.97 -9.10 -28.05
N ARG A 286 -18.12 -7.78 -27.92
CA ARG A 286 -19.39 -7.05 -27.76
C ARG A 286 -20.15 -7.35 -26.45
N TRP A 287 -19.46 -7.76 -25.40
CA TRP A 287 -20.08 -7.87 -24.06
C TRP A 287 -20.49 -6.51 -23.49
N VAL A 288 -19.83 -5.45 -23.97
CA VAL A 288 -19.98 -4.07 -23.53
C VAL A 288 -20.94 -3.27 -24.44
N HIS A 289 -21.91 -3.93 -25.09
CA HIS A 289 -22.91 -3.22 -25.89
C HIS A 289 -23.68 -2.20 -25.01
N PRO A 290 -23.86 -0.93 -25.45
CA PRO A 290 -23.70 -0.38 -26.81
C PRO A 290 -22.28 0.11 -27.18
N ILE A 291 -21.36 0.18 -26.23
CA ILE A 291 -19.98 0.65 -26.44
C ILE A 291 -19.18 -0.43 -27.19
N VAL A 292 -19.20 -0.33 -28.52
CA VAL A 292 -18.50 -1.25 -29.44
C VAL A 292 -17.56 -0.46 -30.35
N PRO A 293 -16.46 -1.05 -30.87
CA PRO A 293 -15.48 -0.34 -31.71
C PRO A 293 -16.07 0.47 -32.87
N GLU A 294 -17.18 0.00 -33.46
CA GLU A 294 -17.91 0.74 -34.50
C GLU A 294 -18.51 2.07 -34.04
N LEU A 295 -18.93 2.14 -32.78
CA LEU A 295 -19.60 3.29 -32.18
C LEU A 295 -18.65 4.10 -31.28
N ILE A 296 -17.45 3.57 -31.02
CA ILE A 296 -16.49 4.18 -30.10
C ILE A 296 -15.90 5.50 -30.64
N GLU A 297 -16.14 5.86 -31.90
CA GLU A 297 -15.41 6.99 -32.48
C GLU A 297 -16.15 8.32 -32.68
N LEU A 298 -15.48 9.34 -32.16
CA LEU A 298 -15.75 10.78 -32.23
C LEU A 298 -14.94 11.49 -33.32
N LYS A 299 -14.16 10.77 -34.15
CA LYS A 299 -13.33 11.33 -35.24
C LYS A 299 -13.14 10.37 -36.42
N GLU A 300 -13.92 10.53 -37.49
CA GLU A 300 -13.62 10.14 -38.90
C GLU A 300 -13.11 8.70 -39.25
N ASN A 301 -13.06 7.72 -38.37
CA ASN A 301 -12.66 6.34 -38.72
C ASN A 301 -13.86 5.39 -38.58
N LEU A 302 -14.51 5.15 -39.70
CA LEU A 302 -15.59 4.17 -39.77
C LEU A 302 -14.98 2.78 -39.69
N TYR A 303 -15.27 2.06 -38.61
CA TYR A 303 -14.98 0.63 -38.53
C TYR A 303 -16.08 -0.16 -39.24
N THR A 304 -15.67 -1.06 -40.13
CA THR A 304 -16.55 -2.06 -40.73
C THR A 304 -16.42 -3.38 -39.99
N HIS A 305 -17.55 -3.95 -39.58
CA HIS A 305 -17.58 -5.23 -38.89
C HIS A 305 -17.88 -6.38 -39.84
N SER A 306 -17.01 -7.39 -39.76
CA SER A 306 -17.09 -8.65 -40.49
C SER A 306 -17.37 -9.81 -39.53
N LEU A 307 -17.69 -10.98 -40.08
CA LEU A 307 -17.86 -12.21 -39.29
C LEU A 307 -16.63 -12.51 -38.43
N GLN A 308 -16.83 -13.22 -37.32
CA GLN A 308 -15.80 -13.56 -36.33
C GLN A 308 -15.23 -12.35 -35.56
N ASN A 309 -16.02 -11.29 -35.38
CA ASN A 309 -15.65 -10.06 -34.66
C ASN A 309 -14.37 -9.43 -35.23
N ILE A 310 -14.32 -9.30 -36.56
CA ILE A 310 -13.22 -8.64 -37.25
C ILE A 310 -13.66 -7.21 -37.59
N TYR A 311 -12.94 -6.24 -37.06
CA TYR A 311 -13.18 -4.81 -37.25
C TYR A 311 -12.06 -4.23 -38.10
N LYS A 312 -12.41 -3.58 -39.21
CA LYS A 312 -11.47 -2.94 -40.12
C LYS A 312 -11.83 -1.47 -40.29
N ALA A 313 -10.92 -0.58 -39.93
CA ALA A 313 -11.04 0.83 -40.25
C ALA A 313 -10.85 1.08 -41.75
N ASP A 314 -11.21 2.29 -42.18
CA ASP A 314 -10.96 2.75 -43.54
C ASP A 314 -9.46 2.85 -43.86
N GLY A 315 -9.10 2.55 -45.12
CA GLY A 315 -7.72 2.68 -45.60
C GLY A 315 -6.76 1.57 -45.17
N VAL A 316 -7.26 0.43 -44.68
CA VAL A 316 -6.42 -0.74 -44.32
C VAL A 316 -6.02 -1.52 -45.58
N GLU A 317 -4.72 -1.72 -45.76
CA GLU A 317 -4.14 -2.54 -46.84
C GLU A 317 -3.82 -3.94 -46.29
N THR A 318 -4.42 -4.99 -46.85
CA THR A 318 -4.13 -6.39 -46.47
C THR A 318 -3.43 -7.15 -47.59
N GLY A 319 -2.23 -7.66 -47.30
CA GLY A 319 -1.43 -8.44 -48.23
C GLY A 319 -2.04 -9.79 -48.60
N HIS A 320 -1.57 -10.36 -49.71
CA HIS A 320 -2.05 -11.64 -50.21
C HIS A 320 -1.76 -12.79 -49.24
N LYS A 321 -2.69 -13.75 -49.16
CA LYS A 321 -2.62 -14.96 -48.31
C LYS A 321 -2.56 -14.71 -46.79
N SER A 322 -2.78 -13.48 -46.34
CA SER A 322 -2.87 -13.17 -44.92
C SER A 322 -4.20 -13.66 -44.34
N ILE A 323 -4.12 -14.37 -43.21
CA ILE A 323 -5.24 -15.02 -42.54
C ILE A 323 -5.59 -14.21 -41.29
N LEU A 324 -6.75 -13.57 -41.32
CA LEU A 324 -7.37 -12.91 -40.18
C LEU A 324 -8.40 -13.88 -39.60
N HIS A 325 -8.19 -14.37 -38.38
CA HIS A 325 -9.02 -15.41 -37.79
C HIS A 325 -10.24 -14.88 -37.00
N GLN A 326 -10.06 -14.44 -35.76
CA GLN A 326 -11.17 -14.00 -34.90
C GLN A 326 -10.72 -12.91 -33.91
N ASN A 327 -11.67 -12.08 -33.49
CA ASN A 327 -11.50 -10.99 -32.52
C ASN A 327 -10.30 -10.09 -32.88
N ILE A 328 -10.39 -9.43 -34.03
CA ILE A 328 -9.29 -8.60 -34.56
C ILE A 328 -9.82 -7.20 -34.79
N VAL A 329 -9.05 -6.20 -34.34
CA VAL A 329 -9.32 -4.79 -34.63
C VAL A 329 -8.13 -4.21 -35.36
N ILE A 330 -8.36 -3.54 -36.49
CA ILE A 330 -7.30 -2.91 -37.30
C ILE A 330 -7.64 -1.44 -37.49
N GLY A 331 -6.78 -0.56 -36.94
CA GLY A 331 -6.88 0.89 -37.05
C GLY A 331 -6.59 1.45 -38.45
N LYS A 332 -6.87 2.74 -38.62
CA LYS A 332 -6.85 3.43 -39.92
C LYS A 332 -5.43 3.51 -40.47
N GLY A 333 -5.30 3.34 -41.79
CA GLY A 333 -4.03 3.49 -42.49
C GLY A 333 -3.01 2.39 -42.21
N SER A 334 -3.39 1.34 -41.49
CA SER A 334 -2.49 0.23 -41.16
C SER A 334 -2.29 -0.71 -42.36
N LYS A 335 -1.04 -1.15 -42.54
CA LYS A 335 -0.61 -1.98 -43.66
C LYS A 335 -0.16 -3.34 -43.16
N ILE A 336 -0.78 -4.39 -43.67
CA ILE A 336 -0.47 -5.78 -43.33
C ILE A 336 0.20 -6.44 -44.53
N GLY A 337 1.40 -6.99 -44.33
CA GLY A 337 2.15 -7.73 -45.34
C GLY A 337 1.50 -9.04 -45.78
N GLU A 338 2.25 -9.84 -46.54
CA GLU A 338 1.82 -11.14 -47.06
C GLU A 338 2.05 -12.29 -46.07
N ASN A 339 1.22 -13.33 -46.16
CA ASN A 339 1.27 -14.55 -45.34
C ASN A 339 1.23 -14.29 -43.81
N CYS A 340 0.59 -13.21 -43.35
CA CYS A 340 0.45 -12.94 -41.92
C CYS A 340 -0.65 -13.82 -41.30
N TYR A 341 -0.49 -14.13 -40.01
CA TYR A 341 -1.49 -14.86 -39.24
C TYR A 341 -1.81 -14.09 -37.95
N ILE A 342 -3.02 -13.55 -37.84
CA ILE A 342 -3.43 -12.67 -36.74
C ILE A 342 -4.66 -13.26 -36.03
N VAL A 343 -4.62 -13.30 -34.69
CA VAL A 343 -5.70 -13.85 -33.84
C VAL A 343 -5.82 -13.08 -32.53
N ASN A 344 -7.04 -12.76 -32.08
CA ASN A 344 -7.33 -12.13 -30.78
C ASN A 344 -6.45 -10.90 -30.51
N SER A 345 -6.19 -10.07 -31.52
CA SER A 345 -5.21 -8.99 -31.43
C SER A 345 -5.82 -7.65 -31.85
N VAL A 346 -5.38 -6.58 -31.20
CA VAL A 346 -5.78 -5.20 -31.51
C VAL A 346 -4.58 -4.48 -32.12
N ILE A 347 -4.80 -3.88 -33.28
CA ILE A 347 -3.80 -3.12 -34.03
C ILE A 347 -4.29 -1.67 -34.13
N GLY A 348 -3.44 -0.76 -33.69
CA GLY A 348 -3.63 0.69 -33.75
C GLY A 348 -3.62 1.25 -35.16
N SER A 349 -3.61 2.57 -35.24
CA SER A 349 -3.59 3.34 -36.47
C SER A 349 -2.16 3.53 -37.00
N ASN A 350 -2.04 3.58 -38.32
CA ASN A 350 -0.78 3.79 -39.05
C ASN A 350 0.31 2.75 -38.74
N CYS A 351 -0.07 1.52 -38.39
CA CYS A 351 0.88 0.45 -38.12
C CYS A 351 1.36 -0.22 -39.42
N ILE A 352 2.63 -0.60 -39.49
CA ILE A 352 3.20 -1.32 -40.63
C ILE A 352 3.65 -2.69 -40.17
N ILE A 353 2.98 -3.74 -40.65
CA ILE A 353 3.30 -5.13 -40.35
C ILE A 353 3.95 -5.76 -41.59
N GLY A 354 5.16 -6.30 -41.41
CA GLY A 354 5.94 -6.98 -42.44
C GLY A 354 5.34 -8.31 -42.91
N ASN A 355 6.11 -9.06 -43.69
CA ASN A 355 5.69 -10.33 -44.26
C ASN A 355 5.97 -11.51 -43.32
N ASN A 356 5.17 -12.58 -43.44
CA ASN A 356 5.28 -13.81 -42.64
C ASN A 356 5.19 -13.59 -41.11
N VAL A 357 4.46 -12.58 -40.66
CA VAL A 357 4.33 -12.25 -39.24
C VAL A 357 3.19 -13.04 -38.60
N ARG A 358 3.43 -13.57 -37.40
CA ARG A 358 2.41 -14.24 -36.57
C ARG A 358 2.14 -13.39 -35.33
N ILE A 359 0.88 -13.02 -35.12
CA ILE A 359 0.43 -12.21 -33.98
C ILE A 359 -0.70 -12.95 -33.26
N LYS A 360 -0.55 -13.19 -31.97
CA LYS A 360 -1.54 -13.88 -31.14
C LYS A 360 -1.70 -13.15 -29.81
N GLY A 361 -2.93 -12.72 -29.50
CA GLY A 361 -3.23 -12.11 -28.19
C GLY A 361 -2.46 -10.81 -27.91
N SER A 362 -1.97 -10.13 -28.95
CA SER A 362 -1.10 -8.95 -28.77
C SER A 362 -1.85 -7.64 -28.99
N TYR A 363 -1.40 -6.61 -28.31
CA TYR A 363 -1.91 -5.24 -28.40
C TYR A 363 -0.83 -4.34 -28.98
N LEU A 364 -1.09 -3.81 -30.17
CA LEU A 364 -0.20 -2.88 -30.86
C LEU A 364 -0.86 -1.51 -30.88
N TRP A 365 -0.24 -0.52 -30.24
CA TRP A 365 -0.72 0.86 -30.28
C TRP A 365 -0.33 1.55 -31.60
N ASP A 366 -0.55 2.86 -31.67
CA ASP A 366 -0.38 3.63 -32.90
C ASP A 366 1.09 3.75 -33.34
N GLY A 367 1.31 3.73 -34.67
CA GLY A 367 2.62 3.94 -35.27
C GLY A 367 3.61 2.79 -35.08
N VAL A 368 3.15 1.60 -34.69
CA VAL A 368 4.03 0.43 -34.49
C VAL A 368 4.50 -0.13 -35.84
N HIS A 369 5.80 -0.38 -35.95
CA HIS A 369 6.42 -1.02 -37.11
C HIS A 369 6.94 -2.41 -36.74
N VAL A 370 6.44 -3.44 -37.41
CA VAL A 370 6.89 -4.83 -37.23
C VAL A 370 7.60 -5.30 -38.50
N GLY A 371 8.84 -5.75 -38.36
CA GLY A 371 9.64 -6.34 -39.43
C GLY A 371 9.11 -7.68 -39.95
N ASN A 372 9.85 -8.27 -40.87
CA ASN A 372 9.52 -9.56 -41.48
C ASN A 372 9.88 -10.73 -40.56
N ASP A 373 9.19 -11.86 -40.74
CA ASP A 373 9.45 -13.13 -40.04
C ASP A 373 9.41 -13.02 -38.50
N CYS A 374 8.54 -12.14 -37.98
CA CYS A 374 8.38 -11.92 -36.54
C CYS A 374 7.27 -12.79 -35.92
N ASN A 375 7.44 -13.18 -34.66
CA ASN A 375 6.43 -13.89 -33.88
C ASN A 375 6.12 -13.14 -32.57
N LEU A 376 4.88 -12.71 -32.44
CA LEU A 376 4.37 -11.97 -31.28
C LEU A 376 3.31 -12.82 -30.57
N ASP A 377 3.55 -13.10 -29.30
CA ASP A 377 2.62 -13.83 -28.45
C ASP A 377 2.35 -13.03 -27.18
N THR A 378 1.09 -12.72 -26.92
CA THR A 378 0.57 -12.09 -25.69
C THR A 378 1.45 -10.95 -25.17
N CYS A 379 1.66 -9.92 -26.00
CA CYS A 379 2.54 -8.79 -25.70
C CYS A 379 1.85 -7.46 -25.98
N LEU A 380 2.28 -6.41 -25.25
CA LEU A 380 1.82 -5.04 -25.43
C LEU A 380 2.96 -4.21 -26.01
N LEU A 381 2.74 -3.65 -27.21
CA LEU A 381 3.66 -2.74 -27.89
C LEU A 381 3.05 -1.34 -27.85
N ALA A 382 3.71 -0.42 -27.16
CA ALA A 382 3.25 0.95 -27.03
C ALA A 382 3.52 1.79 -28.29
N GLU A 383 3.39 3.11 -28.21
CA GLU A 383 3.44 3.99 -29.39
C GLU A 383 4.83 4.05 -30.03
N ASN A 384 4.85 4.10 -31.37
CA ASN A 384 6.05 4.27 -32.19
C ASN A 384 7.15 3.21 -31.96
N VAL A 385 6.79 2.03 -31.45
CA VAL A 385 7.72 0.90 -31.27
C VAL A 385 8.13 0.34 -32.63
N LYS A 386 9.43 0.02 -32.78
CA LYS A 386 9.98 -0.55 -34.02
C LYS A 386 10.64 -1.89 -33.73
N LEU A 387 10.07 -2.95 -34.30
CA LEU A 387 10.65 -4.28 -34.31
C LEU A 387 11.31 -4.52 -35.66
N HIS A 388 12.59 -4.85 -35.66
CA HIS A 388 13.29 -5.27 -36.87
C HIS A 388 12.97 -6.72 -37.26
N ASP A 389 13.63 -7.24 -38.30
CA ASP A 389 13.35 -8.57 -38.84
C ASP A 389 13.75 -9.71 -37.88
N LYS A 390 12.99 -10.81 -37.92
CA LYS A 390 13.24 -12.06 -37.18
C LYS A 390 13.24 -11.91 -35.65
N VAL A 391 12.37 -11.04 -35.14
CA VAL A 391 12.16 -10.87 -33.69
C VAL A 391 11.10 -11.86 -33.17
N GLN A 392 11.38 -12.48 -32.03
CA GLN A 392 10.44 -13.33 -31.31
C GLN A 392 10.18 -12.75 -29.92
N ILE A 393 8.92 -12.49 -29.61
CA ILE A 393 8.50 -11.98 -28.31
C ILE A 393 7.68 -13.04 -27.60
N SER A 394 8.13 -13.44 -26.42
CA SER A 394 7.42 -14.36 -25.54
C SER A 394 6.25 -13.67 -24.80
N PRO A 395 5.29 -14.46 -24.27
CA PRO A 395 4.15 -13.93 -23.52
C PRO A 395 4.55 -13.05 -22.33
N GLY A 396 3.75 -12.02 -22.05
CA GLY A 396 3.92 -11.15 -20.89
C GLY A 396 4.85 -9.95 -21.11
N CYS A 397 5.40 -9.78 -22.32
CA CYS A 397 6.31 -8.66 -22.60
C CYS A 397 5.56 -7.34 -22.78
N VAL A 398 6.12 -6.27 -22.22
CA VAL A 398 5.63 -4.89 -22.36
C VAL A 398 6.74 -4.01 -22.89
N LEU A 399 6.53 -3.43 -24.08
CA LEU A 399 7.45 -2.48 -24.67
C LEU A 399 6.87 -1.08 -24.55
N GLY A 400 7.55 -0.22 -23.80
CA GLY A 400 7.21 1.19 -23.67
C GLY A 400 7.39 1.97 -24.98
N ASN A 401 7.03 3.26 -24.94
CA ASN A 401 7.03 4.10 -26.13
C ASN A 401 8.43 4.21 -26.75
N GLU A 402 8.48 4.25 -28.08
CA GLU A 402 9.71 4.47 -28.87
C GLU A 402 10.83 3.45 -28.67
N VAL A 403 10.52 2.28 -28.08
CA VAL A 403 11.47 1.17 -27.97
C VAL A 403 11.76 0.58 -29.36
N VAL A 404 13.04 0.34 -29.63
CA VAL A 404 13.51 -0.29 -30.86
C VAL A 404 14.18 -1.61 -30.52
N ILE A 405 13.74 -2.71 -31.16
CA ILE A 405 14.35 -4.03 -31.00
C ILE A 405 15.09 -4.41 -32.27
N GLY A 406 16.37 -4.74 -32.13
CA GLY A 406 17.25 -5.18 -33.20
C GLY A 406 16.87 -6.52 -33.85
N GLU A 407 17.57 -6.86 -34.92
CA GLU A 407 17.30 -8.07 -35.71
C GLU A 407 17.74 -9.36 -34.97
N ASN A 408 17.02 -10.47 -35.19
CA ASN A 408 17.33 -11.81 -34.66
C ASN A 408 17.35 -11.93 -33.11
N ILE A 409 16.41 -11.29 -32.42
CA ILE A 409 16.34 -11.30 -30.96
C ILE A 409 15.12 -12.07 -30.48
N THR A 410 15.34 -12.87 -29.42
CA THR A 410 14.28 -13.56 -28.69
C THR A 410 14.16 -12.94 -27.30
N LEU A 411 13.06 -12.23 -27.04
CA LEU A 411 12.77 -11.70 -25.71
C LEU A 411 12.14 -12.79 -24.83
N PRO A 412 12.65 -13.03 -23.60
CA PRO A 412 12.02 -13.95 -22.66
C PRO A 412 10.71 -13.38 -22.12
N SER A 413 9.89 -14.24 -21.51
CA SER A 413 8.59 -13.86 -20.94
C SER A 413 8.72 -12.79 -19.85
N TYR A 414 7.68 -11.95 -19.70
CA TYR A 414 7.56 -10.92 -18.65
C TYR A 414 8.62 -9.80 -18.66
N VAL A 415 9.32 -9.60 -19.79
CA VAL A 415 10.29 -8.50 -19.91
C VAL A 415 9.59 -7.16 -20.13
N ARG A 416 10.09 -6.13 -19.44
CA ARG A 416 9.65 -4.73 -19.60
C ARG A 416 10.78 -3.85 -20.10
N LEU A 417 10.54 -3.15 -21.20
CA LEU A 417 11.50 -2.24 -21.80
C LEU A 417 10.94 -0.82 -21.83
N GLN A 418 11.79 0.16 -21.53
CA GLN A 418 11.48 1.60 -21.61
C GLN A 418 12.53 2.32 -22.46
N SER A 419 12.14 3.40 -23.13
CA SER A 419 13.07 4.21 -23.94
C SER A 419 13.95 5.13 -23.08
N GLU A 420 13.42 5.66 -21.98
CA GLU A 420 14.17 6.53 -21.08
C GLU A 420 14.60 5.79 -19.81
N VAL A 421 15.73 6.19 -19.23
CA VAL A 421 16.15 5.73 -17.90
C VAL A 421 15.35 6.49 -16.86
N SER A 422 14.64 5.78 -15.98
CA SER A 422 14.01 6.38 -14.80
C SER A 422 15.07 7.14 -13.99
N LYS A 423 14.88 8.45 -13.81
CA LYS A 423 15.70 9.23 -12.87
C LYS A 423 15.33 8.78 -11.47
N ASP A 424 16.30 8.24 -10.72
CA ASP A 424 16.15 8.01 -9.28
C ASP A 424 15.98 9.37 -8.60
N GLU A 425 14.77 9.73 -8.18
CA GLU A 425 14.50 11.00 -7.47
C GLU A 425 14.98 10.98 -6.01
N ASP A 426 15.44 9.84 -5.49
CA ASP A 426 15.84 9.68 -4.08
C ASP A 426 17.35 9.73 -3.82
N SER A 427 18.17 10.19 -4.78
CA SER A 427 19.57 10.50 -4.47
C SER A 427 19.66 11.83 -3.74
N PHE A 428 19.43 11.80 -2.42
CA PHE A 428 19.82 12.87 -1.49
C PHE A 428 21.35 13.01 -1.51
N GLY A 429 21.87 13.77 -2.47
CA GLY A 429 23.30 13.96 -2.70
C GLY A 429 23.58 15.27 -3.41
N GLU A 430 23.74 16.32 -2.61
CA GLU A 430 24.38 17.61 -2.89
C GLU A 430 24.03 18.33 -4.21
N ASP A 431 23.21 19.38 -4.05
CA ASP A 431 23.17 20.54 -4.92
C ASP A 431 24.60 21.02 -5.23
N SER A 432 25.14 20.63 -6.38
CA SER A 432 26.29 21.29 -6.99
C SER A 432 26.18 21.29 -8.52
N ASP A 433 26.04 22.51 -9.01
CA ASP A 433 26.43 23.01 -10.32
C ASP A 433 25.56 22.68 -11.55
N GLU A 434 24.65 23.63 -11.83
CA GLU A 434 24.18 23.99 -13.16
C GLU A 434 25.35 24.41 -14.08
N GLU A 435 26.22 23.49 -14.52
CA GLU A 435 27.11 23.71 -15.66
C GLU A 435 27.76 22.41 -16.17
N SER A 436 26.99 21.58 -16.89
CA SER A 436 27.51 20.78 -18.02
C SER A 436 26.41 20.02 -18.74
N ASN A 437 25.78 20.68 -19.71
CA ASN A 437 25.12 19.98 -20.82
C ASN A 437 26.19 19.33 -21.70
N GLN A 438 26.64 18.13 -21.31
CA GLN A 438 27.17 17.11 -22.22
C GLN A 438 26.54 15.78 -21.82
N PRO A 439 25.90 15.04 -22.74
CA PRO A 439 25.43 13.70 -22.46
C PRO A 439 26.67 12.84 -22.26
N SER A 440 26.97 12.48 -21.02
CA SER A 440 28.06 11.55 -20.72
C SER A 440 27.70 10.19 -21.33
N GLU A 441 28.23 9.96 -22.53
CA GLU A 441 28.40 8.67 -23.18
C GLU A 441 29.09 7.71 -22.21
N ASN A 442 28.33 6.84 -21.53
CA ASN A 442 28.71 5.51 -21.02
C ASN A 442 27.75 5.04 -19.92
N LYS A 443 26.49 4.75 -20.27
CA LYS A 443 25.62 3.84 -19.49
C LYS A 443 24.95 2.88 -20.47
N THR A 444 25.45 1.65 -20.48
CA THR A 444 25.30 0.66 -21.54
C THR A 444 23.86 0.17 -21.69
N CYS A 445 23.28 0.35 -22.88
CA CYS A 445 22.17 -0.49 -23.33
C CYS A 445 22.60 -1.96 -23.20
N ASP A 446 21.74 -2.84 -22.70
CA ASP A 446 22.01 -4.27 -22.75
C ASP A 446 21.90 -4.74 -24.20
N ILE A 447 23.03 -4.65 -24.92
CA ILE A 447 23.17 -5.07 -26.33
C ILE A 447 22.71 -6.54 -26.49
N LYS A 448 22.75 -7.34 -25.43
CA LYS A 448 22.25 -8.72 -25.40
C LYS A 448 20.72 -8.85 -25.45
N LEU A 449 19.98 -7.87 -24.96
CA LEU A 449 18.52 -7.91 -24.86
C LEU A 449 17.83 -7.15 -25.99
N VAL A 450 18.41 -6.02 -26.44
CA VAL A 450 17.83 -5.17 -27.51
C VAL A 450 18.59 -5.22 -28.84
N GLY A 451 19.81 -5.78 -28.86
CA GLY A 451 20.65 -5.95 -30.06
C GLY A 451 21.40 -4.70 -30.48
N GLU A 452 22.29 -4.85 -31.48
CA GLU A 452 23.22 -3.80 -31.93
C GLU A 452 22.54 -2.53 -32.47
N LYS A 453 21.29 -2.64 -32.94
CA LYS A 453 20.48 -1.50 -33.43
C LYS A 453 19.31 -1.15 -32.50
N GLY A 454 19.19 -1.83 -31.36
CA GLY A 454 18.08 -1.64 -30.45
C GLY A 454 18.30 -0.52 -29.46
N HIS A 455 17.22 0.14 -29.08
CA HIS A 455 17.17 1.16 -28.05
C HIS A 455 16.09 0.78 -27.05
N GLY A 456 16.49 0.52 -25.81
CA GLY A 456 15.60 0.16 -24.72
C GLY A 456 16.38 -0.22 -23.47
N TYR A 457 15.92 0.25 -22.33
CA TYR A 457 16.44 -0.05 -20.99
C TYR A 457 15.48 -1.00 -20.29
N LEU A 458 16.01 -1.96 -19.54
CA LEU A 458 15.18 -2.78 -18.65
C LEU A 458 14.57 -1.88 -17.57
N CYS A 459 13.26 -1.97 -17.39
CA CYS A 459 12.60 -1.32 -16.25
C CYS A 459 12.84 -2.20 -15.03
N TRP A 460 13.76 -1.80 -14.14
CA TRP A 460 13.91 -2.41 -12.83
C TRP A 460 12.92 -1.72 -11.87
N ASP A 461 12.02 -2.49 -11.26
CA ASP A 461 11.29 -2.00 -10.09
C ASP A 461 12.20 -2.19 -8.86
N LYS A 462 12.63 -1.11 -8.21
CA LYS A 462 13.26 -1.15 -6.87
C LYS A 462 12.20 -1.42 -5.80
N SER A 463 11.39 -2.46 -5.94
CA SER A 463 10.67 -3.07 -4.81
C SER A 463 11.40 -4.31 -4.31
N GLU A 464 12.71 -4.42 -4.59
CA GLU A 464 13.54 -5.56 -4.22
C GLU A 464 14.69 -5.23 -3.24
N SER A 465 14.84 -3.99 -2.71
CA SER A 465 16.03 -3.74 -1.85
C SER A 465 15.99 -2.70 -0.72
N ASP A 466 14.90 -2.02 -0.38
CA ASP A 466 14.91 -1.05 0.75
C ASP A 466 13.72 -1.18 1.72
N GLN A 467 13.24 -2.41 1.96
CA GLN A 467 12.42 -2.72 3.13
C GLN A 467 12.98 -3.96 3.82
N GLU A 468 14.09 -3.76 4.55
CA GLU A 468 14.38 -4.64 5.68
C GLU A 468 13.27 -4.40 6.73
N ASP A 469 12.66 -5.51 7.17
CA ASP A 469 11.72 -5.63 8.30
C ASP A 469 10.22 -5.34 8.08
N ASN A 470 9.61 -5.99 7.07
CA ASN A 470 8.21 -6.44 7.18
C ASN A 470 8.00 -7.77 6.45
N ASP A 471 7.81 -8.84 7.22
CA ASP A 471 7.62 -10.23 6.76
C ASP A 471 6.30 -10.49 6.00
N ASN A 472 5.74 -9.51 5.27
CA ASN A 472 4.52 -9.69 4.47
C ASN A 472 4.44 -8.87 3.16
N ASP A 473 5.50 -8.19 2.72
CA ASP A 473 5.47 -7.47 1.44
C ASP A 473 5.73 -8.42 0.26
N ILE A 474 4.64 -9.07 -0.15
CA ILE A 474 4.59 -10.03 -1.25
C ILE A 474 4.69 -9.29 -2.59
N VAL A 475 5.67 -9.68 -3.41
CA VAL A 475 5.82 -9.34 -4.84
C VAL A 475 4.45 -9.22 -5.54
N GLU A 476 4.07 -7.99 -5.88
CA GLU A 476 2.86 -7.70 -6.66
C GLU A 476 3.09 -8.13 -8.11
N ASP A 477 2.40 -9.19 -8.53
CA ASP A 477 2.52 -9.74 -9.86
C ASP A 477 1.72 -8.83 -10.82
N ILE A 478 2.40 -7.95 -11.55
CA ILE A 478 1.78 -6.95 -12.44
C ILE A 478 0.87 -7.56 -13.53
N TRP A 479 1.10 -8.83 -13.87
CA TRP A 479 0.24 -9.59 -14.77
C TRP A 479 -0.95 -10.27 -14.08
N GLY A 480 -1.06 -10.22 -12.75
CA GLY A 480 -1.97 -11.06 -11.98
C GLY A 480 -1.67 -12.54 -12.21
N GLU A 481 -1.45 -13.30 -11.15
CA GLU A 481 -1.29 -14.74 -11.35
C GLU A 481 -2.54 -15.33 -12.03
N PRO A 482 -2.40 -16.02 -13.18
CA PRO A 482 -3.52 -16.75 -13.76
C PRO A 482 -4.06 -17.76 -12.75
N ILE A 483 -5.36 -18.07 -12.87
CA ILE A 483 -5.98 -19.14 -12.09
C ILE A 483 -5.41 -20.46 -12.62
N ASP A 484 -4.38 -20.98 -11.94
CA ASP A 484 -3.84 -22.30 -12.24
C ASP A 484 -4.96 -23.35 -12.03
N GLN A 485 -5.42 -23.93 -13.14
CA GLN A 485 -6.39 -25.02 -13.15
C GLN A 485 -5.79 -26.37 -12.69
N SER A 486 -4.49 -26.43 -12.35
CA SER A 486 -3.76 -27.69 -12.15
C SER A 486 -3.22 -27.95 -10.74
N THR A 487 -3.48 -27.12 -9.74
CA THR A 487 -2.97 -27.33 -8.37
C THR A 487 -4.11 -27.55 -7.37
N TRP A 488 -4.91 -28.58 -7.62
CA TRP A 488 -5.92 -29.11 -6.68
C TRP A 488 -5.63 -30.55 -6.25
N GLU A 489 -4.38 -31.04 -6.42
CA GLU A 489 -4.00 -32.34 -5.88
C GLU A 489 -2.65 -32.29 -5.15
N ASN A 490 -2.73 -32.65 -3.87
CA ASN A 490 -1.66 -33.10 -2.98
C ASN A 490 -0.55 -32.11 -2.63
N GLY A 491 -0.88 -31.18 -1.74
CA GLY A 491 0.07 -30.58 -0.81
C GLY A 491 -0.27 -31.01 0.62
N SER A 492 0.29 -32.13 1.07
CA SER A 492 0.28 -32.52 2.48
C SER A 492 1.05 -31.47 3.27
N VAL A 493 0.33 -30.68 4.07
CA VAL A 493 0.92 -29.70 4.98
C VAL A 493 1.15 -30.40 6.31
N SER A 494 2.41 -30.44 6.74
CA SER A 494 2.79 -30.84 8.09
C SER A 494 2.33 -29.74 9.05
N SER A 495 1.24 -29.98 9.76
CA SER A 495 0.79 -29.17 10.89
C SER A 495 1.67 -29.47 12.10
N SER A 496 2.56 -28.56 12.44
CA SER A 496 3.01 -28.39 13.82
C SER A 496 2.15 -27.30 14.44
N GLU A 497 0.93 -27.68 14.81
CA GLU A 497 0.11 -26.92 15.76
C GLU A 497 0.76 -27.10 17.12
N ALA A 498 1.36 -26.03 17.64
CA ALA A 498 1.58 -25.89 19.06
C ALA A 498 0.32 -25.24 19.63
N GLU A 499 -0.66 -26.07 19.99
CA GLU A 499 -1.67 -25.71 20.98
C GLU A 499 -0.92 -25.58 22.32
N SER A 500 -0.72 -24.35 22.80
CA SER A 500 -0.43 -24.13 24.21
C SER A 500 -1.72 -23.65 24.86
N GLU A 501 -2.28 -24.56 25.65
CA GLU A 501 -3.49 -24.44 26.43
C GLU A 501 -3.49 -23.16 27.30
N ASP A 502 -4.65 -22.48 27.32
CA ASP A 502 -5.03 -21.50 28.31
C ASP A 502 -5.04 -22.15 29.70
N GLU A 503 -3.88 -22.15 30.37
CA GLU A 503 -3.79 -22.22 31.82
C GLU A 503 -3.56 -20.81 32.35
N LEU A 504 -4.56 -20.30 33.09
CA LEU A 504 -4.44 -19.14 33.97
C LEU A 504 -3.28 -19.36 34.96
N ILE A 505 -2.09 -18.89 34.61
CA ILE A 505 -0.87 -18.95 35.43
C ILE A 505 -0.45 -17.52 35.73
N GLU A 506 -0.76 -17.06 36.94
CA GLU A 506 -0.25 -15.82 37.54
C GLU A 506 1.28 -15.92 37.65
N GLY A 507 2.03 -15.23 36.79
CA GLY A 507 3.50 -15.20 36.86
C GLY A 507 4.27 -14.74 35.62
N TYR A 508 3.60 -14.41 34.51
CA TYR A 508 4.26 -14.03 33.25
C TYR A 508 4.55 -12.52 33.05
N ASP A 509 3.92 -11.62 33.81
CA ASP A 509 4.03 -10.16 33.53
C ASP A 509 5.43 -9.56 33.78
N ASP A 510 6.18 -10.11 34.74
CA ASP A 510 7.49 -9.56 35.12
C ASP A 510 8.55 -9.72 34.03
N THR A 511 8.46 -10.77 33.21
CA THR A 511 9.46 -11.04 32.15
C THR A 511 9.23 -10.19 30.91
N TYR A 512 7.97 -9.95 30.54
CA TYR A 512 7.63 -9.04 29.43
C TYR A 512 8.00 -7.60 29.77
N PHE A 513 7.65 -7.13 30.97
CA PHE A 513 8.06 -5.80 31.42
C PHE A 513 9.58 -5.66 31.50
N TYR A 514 10.28 -6.69 31.98
CA TYR A 514 11.74 -6.69 32.03
C TYR A 514 12.36 -6.50 30.64
N ASN A 515 11.84 -7.21 29.64
CA ASN A 515 12.32 -7.10 28.25
C ASN A 515 12.02 -5.71 27.66
N GLU A 516 10.83 -5.14 27.88
CA GLU A 516 10.48 -3.79 27.39
C GLU A 516 11.34 -2.69 28.03
N VAL A 517 11.61 -2.79 29.35
CA VAL A 517 12.51 -1.86 30.04
C VAL A 517 13.92 -1.97 29.49
N LEU A 518 14.37 -3.18 29.19
CA LEU A 518 15.70 -3.44 28.63
C LEU A 518 15.83 -2.88 27.20
N GLU A 519 14.84 -3.09 26.34
CA GLU A 519 14.79 -2.51 24.98
C GLU A 519 14.76 -0.97 25.04
N SER A 520 13.96 -0.40 25.95
CA SER A 520 13.89 1.06 26.15
C SER A 520 15.24 1.64 26.58
N LEU A 521 15.99 0.93 27.42
CA LEU A 521 17.34 1.33 27.83
C LEU A 521 18.36 1.17 26.68
N GLN A 522 18.26 0.13 25.87
CA GLN A 522 19.13 -0.06 24.70
C GLN A 522 18.91 1.06 23.65
N ARG A 523 17.66 1.29 23.25
CA ARG A 523 17.28 2.40 22.35
C ARG A 523 17.72 3.75 22.91
N GLY A 524 17.58 3.93 24.23
CA GLY A 524 18.04 5.12 24.93
C GLY A 524 19.54 5.41 24.71
N ILE A 525 20.38 4.38 24.68
CA ILE A 525 21.83 4.51 24.42
C ILE A 525 22.11 4.78 22.95
N GLU A 526 21.48 4.05 22.03
CA GLU A 526 21.71 4.14 20.59
C GLU A 526 21.30 5.50 20.02
N GLU A 527 20.09 5.95 20.33
CA GLU A 527 19.51 7.20 19.85
C GLU A 527 19.90 8.42 20.72
N LYS A 528 20.56 8.19 21.88
CA LYS A 528 20.90 9.20 22.89
C LYS A 528 19.68 10.01 23.35
N VAL A 529 18.59 9.29 23.65
CA VAL A 529 17.33 9.88 24.10
C VAL A 529 17.51 10.61 25.44
N LYS A 530 16.81 11.73 25.63
CA LYS A 530 16.83 12.44 26.92
C LYS A 530 16.25 11.56 28.03
N SER A 531 16.87 11.59 29.21
CA SER A 531 16.44 10.78 30.37
C SER A 531 14.99 11.03 30.80
N GLU A 532 14.43 12.22 30.56
CA GLU A 532 13.03 12.53 30.85
C GLU A 532 12.04 11.72 30.01
N ASN A 533 12.36 11.44 28.74
CA ASN A 533 11.50 10.64 27.87
C ASN A 533 11.54 9.16 28.29
N ILE A 534 12.72 8.66 28.68
CA ILE A 534 12.90 7.28 29.16
C ILE A 534 12.13 7.06 30.47
N VAL A 535 12.09 8.06 31.37
CA VAL A 535 11.22 8.03 32.56
C VAL A 535 9.74 7.89 32.17
N LEU A 536 9.29 8.58 31.11
CA LEU A 536 7.90 8.50 30.66
C LEU A 536 7.59 7.12 30.08
N GLU A 537 8.49 6.55 29.28
CA GLU A 537 8.37 5.19 28.72
C GLU A 537 8.25 4.17 29.85
N ILE A 538 9.20 4.13 30.79
CA ILE A 538 9.19 3.18 31.91
C ILE A 538 7.96 3.36 32.80
N ASN A 539 7.49 4.61 33.02
CA ASN A 539 6.26 4.83 33.77
C ASN A 539 5.02 4.36 33.00
N SER A 540 4.96 4.54 31.67
CA SER A 540 3.87 4.01 30.85
C SER A 540 3.84 2.49 30.87
N SER A 541 4.97 1.82 30.72
CA SER A 541 5.08 0.36 30.81
C SER A 541 4.71 -0.12 32.21
N LYS A 542 5.16 0.56 33.28
CA LYS A 542 4.75 0.25 34.66
C LYS A 542 3.23 0.30 34.82
N HIS A 543 2.57 1.29 34.22
CA HIS A 543 1.11 1.41 34.26
C HIS A 543 0.42 0.35 33.38
N ALA A 544 1.02 -0.05 32.27
CA ALA A 544 0.51 -1.10 31.39
C ALA A 544 0.51 -2.48 32.08
N TYR A 545 1.61 -2.86 32.74
CA TYR A 545 1.74 -4.14 33.45
C TYR A 545 1.31 -4.09 34.92
N ASN A 546 0.84 -2.94 35.41
CA ASN A 546 0.40 -2.76 36.80
C ASN A 546 1.45 -3.18 37.86
N ILE A 547 2.73 -2.92 37.59
CA ILE A 547 3.85 -3.34 38.46
C ILE A 547 4.05 -2.35 39.61
N SER A 548 4.38 -2.86 40.79
CA SER A 548 4.65 -2.01 41.94
C SER A 548 5.93 -1.18 41.76
N ILE A 549 6.04 -0.04 42.46
CA ILE A 549 7.27 0.76 42.41
C ILE A 549 8.49 -0.03 42.91
N LYS A 550 8.27 -1.02 43.77
CA LYS A 550 9.34 -1.84 44.36
C LYS A 550 9.91 -2.81 43.34
N GLU A 551 9.03 -3.57 42.67
CA GLU A 551 9.40 -4.50 41.62
C GLU A 551 10.04 -3.79 40.43
N MET A 552 9.49 -2.63 40.03
CA MET A 552 10.07 -1.84 38.94
C MET A 552 11.50 -1.38 39.24
N ASN A 553 11.78 -0.91 40.46
CA ASN A 553 13.15 -0.54 40.85
C ASN A 553 14.11 -1.73 40.79
N THR A 554 13.66 -2.92 41.22
CA THR A 554 14.45 -4.16 41.13
C THR A 554 14.72 -4.54 39.67
N LEU A 555 13.69 -4.55 38.83
CA LEU A 555 13.81 -4.95 37.41
C LEU A 555 14.63 -3.95 36.60
N LEU A 556 14.50 -2.64 36.84
CA LEU A 556 15.31 -1.60 36.20
C LEU A 556 16.79 -1.79 36.49
N ILE A 557 17.14 -2.11 37.74
CA ILE A 557 18.54 -2.32 38.14
C ILE A 557 19.08 -3.64 37.56
N LYS A 558 18.28 -4.71 37.54
CA LYS A 558 18.64 -5.94 36.82
C LYS A 558 18.86 -5.70 35.32
N ALA A 559 18.01 -4.90 34.68
CA ALA A 559 18.11 -4.60 33.26
C ALA A 559 19.39 -3.80 32.96
N LEU A 560 19.65 -2.75 33.74
CA LEU A 560 20.84 -1.91 33.63
C LEU A 560 22.14 -2.71 33.78
N LEU A 561 22.18 -3.66 34.72
CA LEU A 561 23.33 -4.55 34.93
C LEU A 561 23.49 -5.59 33.81
N LYS A 562 22.40 -5.93 33.09
CA LYS A 562 22.42 -6.87 31.97
C LYS A 562 22.79 -6.23 30.62
N LEU A 563 22.55 -4.92 30.42
CA LEU A 563 22.89 -4.21 29.17
C LEU A 563 24.29 -4.52 28.58
N PRO A 564 25.37 -4.64 29.39
CA PRO A 564 26.69 -4.96 28.86
C PRO A 564 26.81 -6.35 28.23
N PHE A 565 25.95 -7.30 28.62
CA PHE A 565 25.97 -8.69 28.12
C PHE A 565 25.28 -8.85 26.76
N GLU A 566 24.38 -7.93 26.41
CA GLU A 566 23.68 -7.96 25.13
C GLU A 566 24.45 -7.19 24.04
N THR A 567 25.27 -6.22 24.45
CA THR A 567 26.15 -5.46 23.54
C THR A 567 27.49 -6.16 23.29
N ALA A 568 28.01 -6.91 24.25
CA ALA A 568 29.18 -7.76 24.12
C ALA A 568 29.10 -8.93 25.11
N GLU A 569 29.77 -10.07 24.90
CA GLU A 569 29.94 -11.10 25.95
C GLU A 569 31.27 -10.85 26.70
N PRO A 570 31.33 -10.03 27.77
CA PRO A 570 32.57 -9.78 28.48
C PRO A 570 32.98 -11.00 29.31
N SER A 571 34.14 -11.56 28.99
CA SER A 571 34.74 -12.70 29.73
C SER A 571 35.51 -12.29 30.99
N THR A 572 35.77 -10.98 31.20
CA THR A 572 36.57 -10.47 32.32
C THR A 572 35.89 -9.27 32.99
N SER A 573 35.94 -9.19 34.32
CA SER A 573 35.29 -8.12 35.11
C SER A 573 35.76 -6.68 34.76
N GLN A 574 36.95 -6.52 34.17
CA GLN A 574 37.44 -5.22 33.68
C GLN A 574 36.78 -4.76 32.37
N GLN A 575 36.50 -5.69 31.45
CA GLN A 575 35.81 -5.39 30.20
C GLN A 575 34.36 -5.02 30.45
N TYR A 576 33.70 -5.73 31.38
CA TYR A 576 32.35 -5.43 31.84
C TYR A 576 32.23 -4.01 32.45
N LEU A 577 33.20 -3.59 33.28
CA LEU A 577 33.21 -2.24 33.83
C LEU A 577 33.41 -1.15 32.76
N ALA A 578 34.21 -1.44 31.74
CA ALA A 578 34.49 -0.48 30.67
C ALA A 578 33.24 -0.20 29.81
N SER A 579 32.42 -1.23 29.54
CA SER A 579 31.16 -1.07 28.81
C SER A 579 30.02 -0.52 29.67
N LEU A 580 29.99 -0.83 30.97
CA LEU A 580 28.92 -0.37 31.86
C LEU A 580 29.08 1.10 32.30
N LYS A 581 30.31 1.60 32.49
CA LYS A 581 30.58 2.97 32.94
C LYS A 581 29.90 4.08 32.11
N PRO A 582 29.93 4.08 30.76
CA PRO A 582 29.21 5.09 29.97
C PRO A 582 27.69 5.01 30.17
N SER A 583 27.12 3.81 30.25
CA SER A 583 25.68 3.60 30.50
C SER A 583 25.27 4.13 31.87
N LEU A 584 26.07 3.92 32.91
CA LEU A 584 25.82 4.44 34.25
C LEU A 584 25.87 5.98 34.31
N GLN A 585 26.80 6.61 33.56
CA GLN A 585 26.86 8.07 33.48
C GLN A 585 25.67 8.64 32.72
N PHE A 586 25.25 7.98 31.64
CA PHE A 586 24.10 8.40 30.83
C PHE A 586 22.78 8.27 31.61
N PHE A 587 22.59 7.16 32.33
CA PHE A 587 21.38 6.90 33.12
C PHE A 587 21.40 7.47 34.54
N LYS A 588 22.43 8.22 34.94
CA LYS A 588 22.48 8.91 36.25
C LYS A 588 21.18 9.68 36.57
N PRO A 589 20.69 10.60 35.71
CA PRO A 589 19.47 11.35 36.01
C PRO A 589 18.21 10.48 36.09
N LEU A 590 18.17 9.35 35.37
CA LEU A 590 17.08 8.37 35.42
C LEU A 590 17.04 7.68 36.80
N ILE A 591 18.18 7.13 37.22
CA ILE A 591 18.31 6.40 38.48
C ILE A 591 18.05 7.31 39.68
N ALA A 592 18.58 8.54 39.66
CA ALA A 592 18.34 9.54 40.71
C ALA A 592 16.85 9.94 40.85
N ASN A 593 16.03 9.75 39.80
CA ASN A 593 14.60 10.05 39.90
C ASN A 593 13.83 8.95 40.66
N TYR A 594 14.19 7.69 40.44
CA TYR A 594 13.53 6.51 41.02
C TYR A 594 14.06 6.13 42.41
N ILE A 595 15.37 6.26 42.63
CA ILE A 595 16.04 5.88 43.88
C ILE A 595 16.22 7.12 44.77
N LYS A 596 15.13 7.56 45.41
CA LYS A 596 15.15 8.72 46.35
C LYS A 596 14.89 8.37 47.81
N LYS A 597 14.17 7.28 48.05
CA LYS A 597 13.76 6.85 49.39
C LYS A 597 14.69 5.75 49.89
N ASP A 598 14.90 5.68 51.20
CA ASP A 598 15.71 4.64 51.85
C ASP A 598 15.22 3.23 51.47
N ASP A 599 13.90 3.00 51.43
CA ASP A 599 13.30 1.74 50.96
C ASP A 599 13.72 1.39 49.52
N SER A 600 13.81 2.38 48.62
CA SER A 600 14.16 2.16 47.21
C SER A 600 15.65 1.90 47.03
N GLN A 601 16.49 2.53 47.86
CA GLN A 601 17.93 2.26 47.94
C GLN A 601 18.18 0.83 48.43
N PHE A 602 17.43 0.38 49.44
CA PHE A 602 17.52 -1.00 49.94
C PHE A 602 17.12 -2.03 48.86
N HIS A 603 16.04 -1.78 48.12
CA HIS A 603 15.63 -2.67 47.01
C HIS A 603 16.66 -2.73 45.89
N CYS A 604 17.32 -1.61 45.58
CA CYS A 604 18.43 -1.57 44.62
C CYS A 604 19.60 -2.46 45.07
N LEU A 605 20.01 -2.35 46.33
CA LEU A 605 21.08 -3.19 46.89
C LEU A 605 20.72 -4.68 46.90
N SER A 606 19.47 -5.02 47.26
CA SER A 606 18.96 -6.39 47.19
C SER A 606 18.96 -6.94 45.75
N SER A 607 18.63 -6.11 44.77
CA SER A 607 18.71 -6.48 43.35
C SER A 607 20.15 -6.74 42.88
N MET A 608 21.11 -5.94 43.35
CA MET A 608 22.52 -6.15 43.05
C MET A 608 23.05 -7.42 43.71
N GLU A 609 22.60 -7.72 44.93
CA GLU A 609 22.92 -8.96 45.65
C GLU A 609 22.49 -10.18 44.84
N GLU A 610 21.24 -10.21 44.39
CA GLU A 610 20.70 -11.29 43.55
C GLU A 610 21.52 -11.45 42.25
N PHE A 611 21.88 -10.33 41.61
CA PHE A 611 22.70 -10.35 40.39
C PHE A 611 24.12 -10.87 40.63
N MET A 612 24.76 -10.48 41.74
CA MET A 612 26.08 -10.97 42.13
C MET A 612 26.10 -12.48 42.36
N ASN A 613 25.00 -13.06 42.84
CA ASN A 613 24.89 -14.51 43.02
C ASN A 613 24.71 -15.24 41.68
N THR A 614 23.96 -14.66 40.73
CA THR A 614 23.77 -15.26 39.41
C THR A 614 25.04 -15.26 38.55
N HIS A 615 25.92 -14.27 38.74
CA HIS A 615 27.14 -14.10 37.95
C HIS A 615 28.39 -13.95 38.84
N GLU A 616 28.87 -15.08 39.39
CA GLU A 616 30.01 -15.11 40.35
C GLU A 616 31.29 -14.43 39.81
N ASP A 617 31.57 -14.51 38.50
CA ASP A 617 32.79 -13.96 37.86
C ASP A 617 32.81 -12.41 37.78
N ILE A 618 31.64 -11.78 37.91
CA ILE A 618 31.44 -10.33 37.70
C ILE A 618 31.12 -9.62 39.01
N ALA A 619 30.91 -10.35 40.10
CA ALA A 619 30.68 -9.79 41.44
C ALA A 619 31.70 -8.71 41.88
N PRO A 620 33.02 -8.82 41.62
CA PRO A 620 33.97 -7.75 41.96
C PRO A 620 33.77 -6.44 41.19
N ALA A 621 33.17 -6.51 39.99
CA ALA A 621 32.80 -5.32 39.23
C ALA A 621 31.54 -4.66 39.80
N VAL A 622 30.54 -5.44 40.22
CA VAL A 622 29.30 -4.91 40.82
C VAL A 622 29.59 -4.17 42.13
N VAL A 623 30.57 -4.61 42.93
CA VAL A 623 31.03 -3.85 44.12
C VAL A 623 31.62 -2.48 43.76
N LYS A 624 32.30 -2.36 42.61
CA LYS A 624 32.77 -1.06 42.11
C LYS A 624 31.64 -0.19 41.57
N VAL A 625 30.56 -0.79 41.08
CA VAL A 625 29.32 -0.07 40.72
C VAL A 625 28.65 0.49 41.98
N MET A 626 28.61 -0.27 43.08
CA MET A 626 28.14 0.23 44.39
C MET A 626 28.96 1.44 44.85
N HIS A 627 30.28 1.37 44.76
CA HIS A 627 31.16 2.51 45.05
C HIS A 627 30.85 3.71 44.15
N PHE A 628 30.65 3.50 42.84
CA PHE A 628 30.29 4.58 41.92
C PHE A 628 28.94 5.23 42.26
N TRP A 629 27.94 4.46 42.70
CA TRP A 629 26.65 5.02 43.11
C TRP A 629 26.69 5.75 44.45
N TYR A 630 27.59 5.34 45.35
CA TYR A 630 27.92 6.11 46.56
C TYR A 630 28.58 7.45 46.19
N ASP A 631 29.62 7.45 45.34
CA ASP A 631 30.31 8.67 44.88
C ASP A 631 29.39 9.66 44.12
N GLN A 632 28.23 9.21 43.66
CA GLN A 632 27.25 10.01 42.91
C GLN A 632 26.02 10.40 43.74
N ASP A 633 26.06 10.21 45.06
CA ASP A 633 24.98 10.52 46.02
C ASP A 633 23.65 9.79 45.74
N ILE A 634 23.69 8.60 45.12
CA ILE A 634 22.49 7.78 44.84
C ILE A 634 22.18 6.87 46.03
N LEU A 635 23.20 6.35 46.70
CA LEU A 635 23.10 5.44 47.85
C LEU A 635 23.62 6.13 49.11
N ASN A 636 22.83 6.10 50.18
CA ASN A 636 23.23 6.64 51.48
C ASN A 636 23.98 5.60 52.31
N GLU A 637 24.99 6.05 53.05
CA GLU A 637 25.75 5.24 54.00
C GLU A 637 24.91 4.43 55.01
N PRO A 638 23.93 5.01 55.72
CA PRO A 638 23.14 4.25 56.69
C PRO A 638 22.41 3.05 56.06
N VAL A 639 21.95 3.18 54.81
CA VAL A 639 21.23 2.12 54.09
C VAL A 639 22.17 0.99 53.68
N ILE A 640 23.41 1.31 53.29
CA ILE A 640 24.44 0.31 52.96
C ILE A 640 24.82 -0.49 54.22
N LEU A 641 24.93 0.17 55.37
CA LEU A 641 25.24 -0.47 56.66
C LEU A 641 24.09 -1.34 57.17
N GLU A 642 22.84 -0.92 56.98
CA GLU A 642 21.65 -1.73 57.28
C GLU A 642 21.56 -2.95 56.37
N TRP A 643 21.73 -2.78 55.06
CA TRP A 643 21.79 -3.88 54.11
C TRP A 643 22.88 -4.89 54.47
N TYR A 644 24.09 -4.44 54.81
CA TYR A 644 25.21 -5.33 55.18
C TYR A 644 24.92 -6.20 56.42
N LYS A 645 24.12 -5.68 57.37
CA LYS A 645 23.67 -6.43 58.55
C LYS A 645 22.64 -7.49 58.20
N ASP A 646 21.76 -7.21 57.23
CA ASP A 646 20.64 -8.06 56.81
C ASP A 646 21.00 -9.10 55.73
N ILE A 647 22.25 -9.15 55.24
CA ILE A 647 22.69 -10.16 54.26
C ILE A 647 22.45 -11.58 54.79
N SER A 648 21.70 -12.38 54.02
CA SER A 648 21.37 -13.76 54.35
C SER A 648 22.60 -14.68 54.36
N PRO A 649 22.62 -15.75 55.20
CA PRO A 649 23.78 -16.64 55.36
C PRO A 649 24.13 -17.45 54.10
N GLU A 650 23.24 -17.54 53.12
CA GLU A 650 23.48 -18.19 51.82
C GLU A 650 24.40 -17.36 50.89
N HIS A 651 24.61 -16.07 51.19
CA HIS A 651 25.40 -15.13 50.38
C HIS A 651 26.76 -14.77 51.03
N GLU A 652 27.37 -15.70 51.77
CA GLU A 652 28.60 -15.45 52.53
C GLU A 652 29.80 -15.00 51.65
N LYS A 653 29.79 -15.34 50.35
CA LYS A 653 30.82 -14.92 49.38
C LYS A 653 30.67 -13.44 48.99
N THR A 654 29.45 -12.96 48.73
CA THR A 654 29.20 -11.53 48.41
C THR A 654 29.51 -10.66 49.62
N LYS A 655 29.21 -11.15 50.83
CA LYS A 655 29.57 -10.48 52.10
C LYS A 655 31.08 -10.30 52.28
N LYS A 656 31.91 -11.25 51.82
CA LYS A 656 33.39 -11.17 51.85
C LYS A 656 33.97 -10.21 50.81
N LEU A 657 33.29 -10.02 49.67
CA LEU A 657 33.70 -9.05 48.65
C LEU A 657 33.23 -7.63 49.01
N ALA A 658 32.05 -7.51 49.63
CA ALA A 658 31.53 -6.23 50.12
C ALA A 658 32.23 -5.77 51.41
N SER A 659 32.81 -6.67 52.22
CA SER A 659 33.46 -6.28 53.48
C SER A 659 34.66 -5.36 53.30
N THR A 660 35.40 -5.46 52.18
CA THR A 660 36.49 -4.53 51.89
C THR A 660 36.00 -3.12 51.59
N PHE A 661 34.83 -3.00 50.93
CA PHE A 661 34.19 -1.73 50.64
C PHE A 661 33.53 -1.12 51.89
N VAL A 662 32.85 -1.92 52.70
CA VAL A 662 32.23 -1.47 53.96
C VAL A 662 33.28 -1.06 54.99
N GLN A 663 34.43 -1.76 55.05
CA GLN A 663 35.55 -1.35 55.89
C GLN A 663 36.13 -0.01 55.45
N TRP A 664 36.26 0.22 54.12
CA TRP A 664 36.67 1.51 53.58
C TRP A 664 35.68 2.63 53.92
N LEU A 665 34.36 2.38 53.84
CA LEU A 665 33.33 3.36 54.23
C LEU A 665 33.49 3.78 55.70
N LEU A 666 33.65 2.82 56.61
CA LEU A 666 33.82 3.10 58.04
C LEU A 666 35.13 3.85 58.35
N GLU A 667 36.22 3.56 57.63
CA GLU A 667 37.51 4.25 57.78
C GLU A 667 37.47 5.68 57.19
N ALA A 668 36.72 5.90 56.10
CA ALA A 668 36.57 7.22 55.48
C ALA A 668 35.69 8.17 56.31
N ASP A 669 34.69 7.64 57.02
CA ASP A 669 33.81 8.44 57.87
C ASP A 669 34.52 8.89 59.17
N GLU A 670 35.39 8.03 59.72
CA GLU A 670 36.28 8.38 60.85
C GLU A 670 37.23 9.55 60.51
N GLU A 671 37.82 9.58 59.30
CA GLU A 671 38.69 10.68 58.85
C GLU A 671 37.94 12.01 58.60
N SER A 672 36.65 11.98 58.22
CA SER A 672 35.88 13.23 58.01
C SER A 672 35.43 13.90 59.31
N SER A 673 35.22 13.10 60.36
CA SER A 673 34.81 13.58 61.68
C SER A 673 35.95 14.27 62.46
N ASP A 674 37.21 13.95 62.17
CA ASP A 674 38.39 14.54 62.82
C ASP A 674 38.71 15.97 62.29
N ASP A 675 38.22 16.36 61.11
CA ASP A 675 38.49 17.68 60.52
C ASP A 675 37.49 18.78 60.97
N GLU A 676 36.30 18.43 61.47
CA GLU A 676 35.31 19.42 61.96
C GLU A 676 35.53 19.86 63.42
N GLU A 677 36.25 19.10 64.25
CA GLU A 677 36.52 19.46 65.66
C GLU A 677 37.72 20.41 65.87
N SER A 678 38.42 20.82 64.80
CA SER A 678 39.64 21.66 64.91
C SER A 678 39.46 23.17 64.67
N SER A 679 38.23 23.68 64.56
CA SER A 679 37.97 25.10 64.26
C SER A 679 37.15 25.91 65.29
N GLU A 680 36.98 25.42 66.53
CA GLU A 680 36.29 26.16 67.61
C GLU A 680 37.15 26.54 68.83
N ASP A 681 38.47 26.73 68.68
CA ASP A 681 39.28 27.40 69.70
C ASP A 681 40.39 28.29 69.08
N GLU A 682 40.03 29.49 68.59
CA GLU A 682 40.79 30.75 68.74
C GLU A 682 39.97 32.01 68.37
#